data_AF-A0A7C9PZT5-F1
#
_entry.id   AF-A0A7C9PZT5-F1
#
_cell.length_a   1.000
_cell.length_b   1.000
_cell.length_c   1.000
_cell.angle_alpha   90.00
_cell.angle_beta   90.00
_cell.angle_gamma   90.00
#
_symmetry.space_group_name_H-M   'P 1'
#
loop_
_entity.id
_entity.type
_entity.pdbx_description
1 polymer ?
#
loop_
_entity_poly.entity_id
_entity_poly.type
_entity_poly.pdbx_seq_one_letter_code
_entity_poly.pdbx_strand_id
1 'polypeptide(L)'
;MDKKEIHNPEQVDEIADWFARGNYSAVAMAGHSDKWQTYAALGLIGKTEMAIKGLSQFDCQEARFYSAVASWINADESTAINILETIPTPHAQNLLKLIRKTKISVLAQLPWLRGGPQDLLTGAAKDPKFDIRNISFHPQDIRNKPNADIHQFYNPQQPPDFYLCAMVEWHIIPPNIQELPCPILGQTSDFDLHIQAVQPWLQVFDEVITTDQTEWQDVSRLVDVPVSTFPKSFGIPTGLPPLTRAQRDIDVFVSGTTLHPYHFDKAELYHQVLQIPKINFFSINGFTSEYYQLLSQSKVTFTYVRHPGATPTRGLDALSMGCAIAVPKDCVLQLYVGEQEGVVPYEMENLDRTVNRILVNWSEFEQRAQRGAEIIRQEFTLERVASQYLRFMTFLAAKPREQRKIKLIQHLSQKRSILHKGWLPKKPKVLAQIRKSNLACWQAQLEKKASSHLLIDMARELVLGYADSVKTNKNSTNPDLLQQALEIYQTVLKRFPKCLVLRCNFIRTALHFGTPQQVSQALEVLGETLEYPTSHWQIDIMEDVFSWDFFNIFFDYRKYLDLVSENLMGAISFDSVCEQLIKLIFASLYYYQGRYSGELEDFKEAFNLDSEFPYYKFWYAQALVQRGEPEDVKLAESLLVELVENSIVFVEAYYLLKQLQVTARSIGSHLDRLTQIVKRSQRQHIFLEDVGLKNLQPPLNASDSFVQAGSDRVTVQKNRELPKSPKVSVILLDWCWRDRFQVLDSLSEQNVPREQYEIIWVELYNRVMPEVMEKADVVLTCDRKGIYHKHIGYNAGILQAQGQVIVIGDSQVNFRSDFIASAIDSFGLNSDSQPHRIVINHNKTGCISFRKFDVIRLGGFDEHYSFEGHMGGIHTMVSRLNNIGISIVQDSEYSNLLESFAPLSLNIFRTKVGYPWLLPMQENSQLSYLRKSLLKLGTFLDENFSQSLGLTQFSKLEKLRVWIVSKMDSIQLERSIIGKLYWKGGWRIKHAIKIFIYRIIHFFMDMTKSKNVNKHL
;
A
#
# COMPACT_ATOMS: atom_id res chain seq x y z
N MET A 1 36.12 -30.15 -47.45
CA MET A 1 37.33 -29.73 -46.72
C MET A 1 36.92 -29.54 -45.27
N ASP A 2 37.22 -30.57 -44.50
CA ASP A 2 36.91 -30.71 -43.08
C ASP A 2 37.47 -29.53 -42.27
N LYS A 3 36.59 -28.78 -41.60
CA LYS A 3 36.98 -27.99 -40.44
C LYS A 3 36.93 -28.92 -39.23
N LYS A 4 38.09 -29.48 -38.91
CA LYS A 4 38.37 -30.12 -37.62
C LYS A 4 37.89 -29.20 -36.51
N GLU A 5 36.89 -29.66 -35.77
CA GLU A 5 36.55 -29.14 -34.45
C GLU A 5 37.79 -29.18 -33.58
N ILE A 6 38.21 -28.01 -33.12
CA ILE A 6 39.18 -27.88 -32.05
C ILE A 6 38.41 -28.21 -30.78
N HIS A 7 38.51 -29.46 -30.32
CA HIS A 7 38.07 -29.85 -28.98
C HIS A 7 38.85 -29.02 -27.96
N ASN A 8 38.17 -28.09 -27.31
CA ASN A 8 38.67 -27.35 -26.17
C ASN A 8 38.63 -28.29 -24.94
N PRO A 9 39.77 -28.65 -24.33
CA PRO A 9 39.78 -29.54 -23.18
C PRO A 9 39.52 -28.73 -21.91
N GLU A 10 38.27 -28.85 -21.41
CA GLU A 10 37.70 -28.42 -20.12
C GLU A 10 36.30 -27.77 -20.31
N GLN A 11 35.39 -28.46 -21.01
CA GLN A 11 33.96 -28.18 -20.80
C GLN A 11 33.57 -28.80 -19.47
N VAL A 12 33.48 -27.98 -18.43
CA VAL A 12 32.83 -28.35 -17.16
C VAL A 12 31.43 -28.85 -17.49
N ASP A 13 31.09 -30.07 -17.06
CA ASP A 13 29.73 -30.61 -17.19
C ASP A 13 28.79 -29.74 -16.33
N GLU A 14 28.17 -28.75 -16.97
CA GLU A 14 27.37 -27.70 -16.35
C GLU A 14 26.22 -28.28 -15.51
N ILE A 15 25.61 -29.39 -15.96
CA ILE A 15 24.58 -30.12 -15.22
C ILE A 15 25.14 -30.71 -13.92
N ALA A 16 26.35 -31.28 -13.97
CA ALA A 16 27.00 -31.82 -12.78
C ALA A 16 27.42 -30.72 -11.80
N ASP A 17 27.91 -29.58 -12.28
CA ASP A 17 28.28 -28.42 -11.43
C ASP A 17 27.04 -27.84 -10.73
N TRP A 18 25.98 -27.53 -11.49
CA TRP A 18 24.73 -27.03 -10.92
C TRP A 18 24.14 -27.97 -9.89
N PHE A 19 24.14 -29.28 -10.17
CA PHE A 19 23.66 -30.28 -9.23
C PHE A 19 24.49 -30.30 -7.94
N ALA A 20 25.82 -30.32 -8.06
CA ALA A 20 26.73 -30.34 -6.91
C ALA A 20 26.60 -29.09 -6.04
N ARG A 21 26.30 -27.94 -6.65
CA ARG A 21 26.12 -26.66 -5.97
C ARG A 21 24.67 -26.38 -5.50
N GLY A 22 23.75 -27.33 -5.69
CA GLY A 22 22.39 -27.26 -5.16
C GLY A 22 21.35 -26.59 -6.06
N ASN A 23 21.70 -26.23 -7.30
CA ASN A 23 20.76 -25.64 -8.28
C ASN A 23 19.92 -26.73 -8.98
N TYR A 24 19.10 -27.44 -8.21
CA TYR A 24 18.28 -28.54 -8.70
C TYR A 24 17.19 -28.07 -9.69
N SER A 25 16.68 -26.85 -9.58
CA SER A 25 15.69 -26.35 -10.55
C SER A 25 16.30 -26.12 -11.92
N ALA A 26 17.49 -25.52 -12.04
CA ALA A 26 18.19 -25.41 -13.32
C ALA A 26 18.49 -26.79 -13.93
N VAL A 27 18.96 -27.74 -13.11
CA VAL A 27 19.20 -29.12 -13.56
C VAL A 27 17.92 -29.81 -14.02
N ALA A 28 16.79 -29.58 -13.35
CA ALA A 28 15.51 -30.14 -13.75
C ALA A 28 14.97 -29.52 -15.05
N MET A 29 15.24 -28.24 -15.30
CA MET A 29 14.81 -27.53 -16.52
C MET A 29 15.67 -27.84 -17.74
N ALA A 30 16.99 -27.87 -17.58
CA ALA A 30 17.96 -28.01 -18.67
C ALA A 30 18.56 -29.41 -18.82
N GLY A 31 18.27 -30.31 -17.88
CA GLY A 31 18.88 -31.64 -17.79
C GLY A 31 18.60 -32.57 -18.99
N HIS A 32 19.44 -33.60 -19.11
CA HIS A 32 19.40 -34.56 -20.20
C HIS A 32 19.04 -35.97 -19.70
N SER A 33 18.38 -36.77 -20.53
CA SER A 33 17.90 -38.10 -20.15
C SER A 33 19.02 -39.13 -19.91
N ASP A 34 20.24 -38.85 -20.34
CA ASP A 34 21.44 -39.67 -20.17
C ASP A 34 22.26 -39.30 -18.91
N LYS A 35 21.78 -38.34 -18.10
CA LYS A 35 22.41 -37.91 -16.85
C LYS A 35 21.54 -38.28 -15.66
N TRP A 36 22.11 -39.05 -14.71
CA TRP A 36 21.37 -39.40 -13.49
C TRP A 36 21.04 -38.17 -12.64
N GLN A 37 21.86 -37.10 -12.72
CA GLN A 37 21.66 -35.83 -12.02
C GLN A 37 20.32 -35.18 -12.36
N THR A 38 19.87 -35.32 -13.61
CA THR A 38 18.58 -34.80 -14.07
C THR A 38 17.43 -35.46 -13.31
N TYR A 39 17.42 -36.78 -13.23
CA TYR A 39 16.39 -37.50 -12.48
C TYR A 39 16.52 -37.33 -10.97
N ALA A 40 17.74 -37.22 -10.44
CA ALA A 40 17.96 -36.89 -9.05
C ALA A 40 17.38 -35.51 -8.69
N ALA A 41 17.62 -34.50 -9.52
CA ALA A 41 17.06 -33.16 -9.34
C ALA A 41 15.53 -33.17 -9.40
N LEU A 42 14.95 -33.89 -10.37
CA LEU A 42 13.50 -34.11 -10.45
C LEU A 42 12.92 -34.72 -9.16
N GLY A 43 13.63 -35.69 -8.57
CA GLY A 43 13.23 -36.30 -7.30
C GLY A 43 13.28 -35.31 -6.15
N LEU A 44 14.35 -34.51 -6.08
CA LEU A 44 14.56 -33.50 -5.04
C LEU A 44 13.53 -32.37 -5.08
N ILE A 45 13.02 -32.00 -6.26
CA ILE A 45 11.93 -31.00 -6.40
C ILE A 45 10.52 -31.62 -6.31
N GLY A 46 10.39 -32.90 -5.95
CA GLY A 46 9.10 -33.55 -5.70
C GLY A 46 8.47 -34.28 -6.89
N LYS A 47 9.13 -34.38 -8.05
CA LYS A 47 8.72 -35.22 -9.20
C LYS A 47 9.21 -36.66 -9.06
N THR A 48 8.86 -37.27 -7.94
CA THR A 48 9.42 -38.52 -7.42
C THR A 48 9.18 -39.74 -8.31
N GLU A 49 7.99 -39.92 -8.88
CA GLU A 49 7.69 -41.08 -9.74
C GLU A 49 8.57 -41.10 -10.99
N MET A 50 8.69 -39.95 -11.65
CA MET A 50 9.53 -39.77 -12.83
C MET A 50 11.01 -39.96 -12.48
N ALA A 51 11.43 -39.44 -11.33
CA ALA A 51 12.79 -39.60 -10.82
C ALA A 51 13.16 -41.07 -10.58
N ILE A 52 12.33 -41.81 -9.83
CA ILE A 52 12.60 -43.23 -9.52
C ILE A 52 12.71 -44.06 -10.81
N LYS A 53 11.79 -43.86 -11.75
CA LYS A 53 11.84 -44.55 -13.05
C LYS A 53 13.11 -44.22 -13.84
N GLY A 54 13.49 -42.94 -13.91
CA GLY A 54 14.68 -42.52 -14.64
C GLY A 54 15.98 -43.00 -13.98
N LEU A 55 16.09 -42.89 -12.66
CA LEU A 55 17.26 -43.33 -11.89
C LEU A 55 17.50 -44.84 -12.00
N SER A 56 16.45 -45.65 -12.18
CA SER A 56 16.58 -47.10 -12.37
C SER A 56 17.36 -47.52 -13.63
N GLN A 57 17.60 -46.58 -14.56
CA GLN A 57 18.35 -46.82 -15.79
C GLN A 57 19.87 -46.74 -15.59
N PHE A 58 20.32 -46.27 -14.42
CA PHE A 58 21.73 -46.06 -14.13
C PHE A 58 22.23 -47.05 -13.08
N ASP A 59 23.35 -47.71 -13.36
CA ASP A 59 24.01 -48.62 -12.42
C ASP A 59 25.18 -47.95 -11.70
N CYS A 60 24.91 -46.85 -11.01
CA CYS A 60 25.88 -46.18 -10.14
C CYS A 60 25.33 -46.00 -8.73
N GLN A 61 26.23 -45.81 -7.75
CA GLN A 61 25.85 -45.66 -6.35
C GLN A 61 25.03 -44.39 -6.11
N GLU A 62 25.36 -43.31 -6.81
CA GLU A 62 24.67 -42.02 -6.76
C GLU A 62 23.22 -42.15 -7.20
N ALA A 63 22.97 -42.82 -8.34
CA ALA A 63 21.61 -43.03 -8.82
C ALA A 63 20.77 -43.85 -7.83
N ARG A 64 21.35 -44.89 -7.23
CA ARG A 64 20.69 -45.67 -6.16
C ARG A 64 20.39 -44.81 -4.93
N PHE A 65 21.35 -43.98 -4.50
CA PHE A 65 21.16 -43.07 -3.37
C PHE A 65 20.01 -42.10 -3.63
N TYR A 66 20.01 -41.41 -4.77
CA TYR A 66 18.94 -40.47 -5.11
C TYR A 66 17.61 -41.15 -5.41
N SER A 67 17.60 -42.41 -5.82
CA SER A 67 16.35 -43.19 -5.92
C SER A 67 15.76 -43.40 -4.53
N ALA A 68 16.58 -43.68 -3.52
CA ALA A 68 16.13 -43.78 -2.13
C ALA A 68 15.62 -42.44 -1.59
N VAL A 69 16.30 -41.33 -1.93
CA VAL A 69 15.86 -39.97 -1.58
C VAL A 69 14.53 -39.63 -2.23
N ALA A 70 14.33 -39.97 -3.51
CA ALA A 70 13.07 -39.77 -4.21
C ALA A 70 11.94 -40.61 -3.59
N SER A 71 12.18 -41.87 -3.23
CA SER A 71 11.22 -42.68 -2.47
C SER A 71 10.88 -42.06 -1.12
N TRP A 72 11.89 -41.54 -0.39
CA TRP A 72 11.69 -40.84 0.86
C TRP A 72 10.81 -39.59 0.69
N ILE A 73 11.09 -38.74 -0.30
CA ILE A 73 10.27 -37.54 -0.62
C ILE A 73 8.86 -37.94 -1.02
N ASN A 74 8.68 -39.12 -1.64
CA ASN A 74 7.37 -39.67 -1.98
C ASN A 74 6.62 -40.29 -0.79
N ALA A 75 7.16 -40.20 0.42
CA ALA A 75 6.66 -40.85 1.63
C ALA A 75 6.65 -42.39 1.59
N ASP A 76 7.44 -43.01 0.70
CA ASP A 76 7.71 -44.46 0.70
C ASP A 76 8.95 -44.77 1.55
N GLU A 77 8.75 -44.75 2.87
CA GLU A 77 9.82 -44.93 3.85
C GLU A 77 10.45 -46.32 3.78
N SER A 78 9.64 -47.35 3.53
CA SER A 78 10.09 -48.75 3.46
C SER A 78 11.10 -48.94 2.34
N THR A 79 10.78 -48.46 1.13
CA THR A 79 11.70 -48.55 -0.01
C THR A 79 12.95 -47.70 0.23
N ALA A 80 12.80 -46.49 0.76
CA ALA A 80 13.94 -45.62 1.07
C ALA A 80 14.90 -46.28 2.07
N ILE A 81 14.39 -46.87 3.15
CA ILE A 81 15.19 -47.59 4.16
C ILE A 81 15.95 -48.75 3.53
N ASN A 82 15.24 -49.62 2.80
CA ASN A 82 15.84 -50.82 2.19
C ASN A 82 17.01 -50.47 1.26
N ILE A 83 16.88 -49.40 0.47
CA ILE A 83 17.96 -48.97 -0.43
C ILE A 83 19.11 -48.33 0.39
N LEU A 84 18.82 -47.42 1.32
CA LEU A 84 19.84 -46.72 2.11
C LEU A 84 20.69 -47.65 2.97
N GLU A 85 20.14 -48.78 3.45
CA GLU A 85 20.89 -49.82 4.18
C GLU A 85 22.06 -50.38 3.39
N THR A 86 21.98 -50.35 2.06
CA THR A 86 23.02 -50.88 1.16
C THR A 86 24.10 -49.86 0.80
N ILE A 87 23.96 -48.59 1.20
CA ILE A 87 24.81 -47.48 0.75
C ILE A 87 25.63 -46.93 1.92
N PRO A 88 26.94 -47.19 2.01
CA PRO A 88 27.74 -46.86 3.18
C PRO A 88 28.21 -45.38 3.25
N THR A 89 27.67 -44.49 2.41
CA THR A 89 28.11 -43.10 2.41
C THR A 89 27.62 -42.37 3.67
N PRO A 90 28.38 -41.38 4.19
CA PRO A 90 27.97 -40.65 5.40
C PRO A 90 26.58 -39.99 5.28
N HIS A 91 26.25 -39.44 4.10
CA HIS A 91 24.94 -38.82 3.86
C HIS A 91 23.81 -39.86 3.91
N ALA A 92 23.98 -41.01 3.28
CA ALA A 92 23.00 -42.09 3.30
C ALA A 92 22.74 -42.60 4.72
N GLN A 93 23.81 -42.80 5.50
CA GLN A 93 23.70 -43.29 6.87
C GLN A 93 23.06 -42.27 7.82
N ASN A 94 23.38 -40.98 7.66
CA ASN A 94 22.73 -39.90 8.42
C ASN A 94 21.23 -39.83 8.09
N LEU A 95 20.88 -39.92 6.80
CA LEU A 95 19.48 -39.89 6.36
C LEU A 95 18.72 -41.11 6.89
N LEU A 96 19.29 -42.31 6.76
CA LEU A 96 18.72 -43.54 7.30
C LEU A 96 18.47 -43.44 8.81
N LYS A 97 19.39 -42.84 9.58
CA LYS A 97 19.22 -42.60 11.02
C LYS A 97 18.01 -41.71 11.33
N LEU A 98 17.78 -40.65 10.54
CA LEU A 98 16.61 -39.78 10.70
C LEU A 98 15.32 -40.49 10.28
N ILE A 99 15.32 -41.18 9.14
CA ILE A 99 14.16 -41.89 8.61
C ILE A 99 13.72 -43.03 9.55
N ARG A 100 14.64 -43.71 10.25
CA ARG A 100 14.27 -44.77 11.20
C ARG A 100 13.59 -44.27 12.48
N LYS A 101 13.61 -42.97 12.77
CA LYS A 101 12.87 -42.44 13.92
C LYS A 101 11.37 -42.56 13.70
N THR A 102 10.63 -42.83 14.78
CA THR A 102 9.16 -42.79 14.75
C THR A 102 8.66 -41.41 14.33
N LYS A 103 9.27 -40.36 14.87
CA LYS A 103 9.03 -38.97 14.50
C LYS A 103 10.33 -38.20 14.38
N ILE A 104 10.40 -37.30 13.41
CA ILE A 104 11.48 -36.34 13.25
C ILE A 104 11.06 -35.04 13.94
N SER A 105 11.85 -34.60 14.91
CA SER A 105 11.57 -33.41 15.73
C SER A 105 12.07 -32.16 15.01
N VAL A 106 11.17 -31.23 14.68
CA VAL A 106 11.50 -30.02 13.92
C VAL A 106 11.17 -28.80 14.76
N LEU A 107 12.17 -27.99 15.08
CA LEU A 107 11.94 -26.64 15.60
C LEU A 107 11.80 -25.69 14.40
N ALA A 108 10.70 -24.94 14.30
CA ALA A 108 10.44 -24.18 13.09
C ALA A 108 10.09 -22.72 13.35
N GLN A 109 10.33 -21.88 12.35
CA GLN A 109 9.73 -20.57 12.14
C GLN A 109 9.10 -20.57 10.75
N LEU A 110 7.84 -21.02 10.71
CA LEU A 110 6.99 -20.99 9.54
C LEU A 110 6.00 -19.81 9.65
N PRO A 111 5.44 -19.34 8.51
CA PRO A 111 4.48 -18.26 8.50
C PRO A 111 3.34 -18.48 9.50
N TRP A 112 3.01 -17.44 10.26
CA TRP A 112 2.02 -17.52 11.33
C TRP A 112 0.56 -17.38 10.83
N LEU A 113 0.39 -16.96 9.57
CA LEU A 113 -0.90 -16.87 8.89
C LEU A 113 -1.40 -18.28 8.54
N ARG A 114 -2.66 -18.57 8.84
CA ARG A 114 -3.31 -19.86 8.57
C ARG A 114 -4.31 -19.74 7.42
N GLY A 115 -4.50 -20.84 6.68
CA GLY A 115 -5.50 -20.98 5.62
C GLY A 115 -5.13 -20.44 4.23
N GLY A 116 -3.92 -19.90 4.06
CA GLY A 116 -3.40 -19.43 2.76
C GLY A 116 -2.44 -20.42 2.08
N PRO A 117 -1.98 -20.11 0.86
CA PRO A 117 -0.96 -20.87 0.12
C PRO A 117 0.34 -21.18 0.89
N GLN A 118 0.70 -20.32 1.83
CA GLN A 118 1.90 -20.39 2.65
C GLN A 118 1.74 -21.19 3.96
N ASP A 119 0.55 -21.75 4.23
CA ASP A 119 0.23 -22.45 5.49
C ASP A 119 0.76 -23.89 5.53
N LEU A 120 2.09 -24.02 5.42
CA LEU A 120 2.78 -25.30 5.48
C LEU A 120 2.61 -25.99 6.83
N LEU A 121 2.35 -25.25 7.92
CA LEU A 121 2.17 -25.86 9.24
C LEU A 121 0.90 -26.70 9.30
N THR A 122 -0.23 -26.20 8.80
CA THR A 122 -1.47 -26.99 8.75
C THR A 122 -1.36 -28.16 7.77
N GLY A 123 -0.65 -27.99 6.65
CA GLY A 123 -0.32 -29.10 5.75
C GLY A 123 0.50 -30.18 6.45
N ALA A 124 1.58 -29.79 7.10
CA ALA A 124 2.52 -30.69 7.76
C ALA A 124 1.91 -31.44 8.95
N ALA A 125 0.93 -30.86 9.65
CA ALA A 125 0.23 -31.51 10.75
C ALA A 125 -0.49 -32.81 10.35
N LYS A 126 -0.67 -33.06 9.05
CA LYS A 126 -1.24 -34.29 8.51
C LYS A 126 -0.21 -35.38 8.21
N ASP A 127 1.08 -35.05 8.15
CA ASP A 127 2.13 -36.05 8.00
C ASP A 127 2.60 -36.51 9.40
N PRO A 128 2.26 -37.73 9.83
CA PRO A 128 2.57 -38.19 11.19
C PRO A 128 4.07 -38.37 11.44
N LYS A 129 4.90 -38.33 10.39
CA LYS A 129 6.36 -38.47 10.49
C LYS A 129 7.03 -37.29 11.18
N PHE A 130 6.42 -36.10 11.15
CA PHE A 130 7.02 -34.88 11.66
C PHE A 130 6.36 -34.44 12.97
N ASP A 131 7.19 -34.09 13.95
CA ASP A 131 6.76 -33.39 15.17
C ASP A 131 7.27 -31.94 15.09
N ILE A 132 6.38 -31.02 14.68
CA ILE A 132 6.77 -29.63 14.42
C ILE A 132 6.38 -28.74 15.59
N ARG A 133 7.39 -28.06 16.11
CA ARG A 133 7.26 -27.03 17.14
C ARG A 133 7.54 -25.67 16.52
N ASN A 134 6.48 -24.98 16.10
CA ASN A 134 6.60 -23.68 15.44
C ASN A 134 6.74 -22.54 16.45
N ILE A 135 7.69 -21.63 16.22
CA ILE A 135 7.91 -20.39 16.96
C ILE A 135 7.28 -19.25 16.17
N SER A 136 6.23 -18.62 16.72
CA SER A 136 5.59 -17.49 16.04
C SER A 136 4.79 -16.60 16.99
N PHE A 137 4.02 -15.67 16.43
CA PHE A 137 3.07 -14.84 17.16
C PHE A 137 1.61 -15.33 17.04
N HIS A 138 1.39 -16.50 16.43
CA HIS A 138 0.10 -17.18 16.42
C HIS A 138 -0.21 -17.77 17.82
N PRO A 139 -1.45 -17.72 18.32
CA PRO A 139 -1.77 -18.16 19.69
C PRO A 139 -1.54 -19.65 19.98
N GLN A 140 -1.52 -20.49 18.95
CA GLN A 140 -1.33 -21.95 19.07
C GLN A 140 0.14 -22.38 18.96
N ASP A 141 1.02 -21.45 18.62
CA ASP A 141 2.44 -21.72 18.39
C ASP A 141 3.23 -21.44 19.68
N ILE A 142 4.50 -21.87 19.71
CA ILE A 142 5.44 -21.44 20.75
C ILE A 142 5.60 -19.93 20.63
N ARG A 143 5.29 -19.22 21.72
CA ARG A 143 5.25 -17.76 21.70
C ARG A 143 6.65 -17.18 21.49
N ASN A 144 6.84 -16.52 20.35
CA ASN A 144 8.03 -15.75 20.08
C ASN A 144 8.02 -14.41 20.85
N LYS A 145 9.22 -13.88 21.13
CA LYS A 145 9.46 -12.54 21.66
C LYS A 145 10.72 -11.95 21.01
N PRO A 146 10.79 -10.62 20.86
CA PRO A 146 12.03 -9.96 20.45
C PRO A 146 13.20 -10.36 21.36
N ASN A 147 14.36 -10.57 20.76
CA ASN A 147 15.60 -11.02 21.41
C ASN A 147 15.39 -12.27 22.31
N ALA A 148 14.51 -13.17 21.89
CA ALA A 148 14.36 -14.45 22.56
C ALA A 148 15.68 -15.23 22.55
N ASP A 149 15.90 -15.97 23.63
CA ASP A 149 16.97 -16.95 23.74
C ASP A 149 16.48 -18.28 23.16
N ILE A 150 17.21 -18.80 22.18
CA ILE A 150 16.86 -20.05 21.48
C ILE A 150 16.74 -21.25 22.41
N HIS A 151 17.50 -21.29 23.51
CA HIS A 151 17.47 -22.39 24.48
C HIS A 151 16.14 -22.52 25.22
N GLN A 152 15.28 -21.50 25.15
CA GLN A 152 13.95 -21.52 25.77
C GLN A 152 12.91 -22.27 24.91
N PHE A 153 13.24 -22.61 23.67
CA PHE A 153 12.29 -23.18 22.70
C PHE A 153 12.39 -24.69 22.50
N TYR A 154 13.41 -25.35 23.06
CA TYR A 154 13.59 -26.80 22.97
C TYR A 154 14.08 -27.40 24.28
N ASN A 155 13.98 -28.73 24.41
CA ASN A 155 14.53 -29.46 25.56
C ASN A 155 16.00 -29.81 25.26
N PRO A 156 16.99 -29.34 26.06
CA PRO A 156 18.40 -29.68 25.83
C PRO A 156 18.71 -31.19 25.86
N GLN A 157 17.92 -31.98 26.58
CA GLN A 157 18.07 -33.45 26.64
C GLN A 157 17.52 -34.15 25.39
N GLN A 158 16.68 -33.46 24.61
CA GLN A 158 16.04 -33.95 23.39
C GLN A 158 16.06 -32.82 22.35
N PRO A 159 17.24 -32.47 21.81
CA PRO A 159 17.35 -31.41 20.83
C PRO A 159 16.53 -31.73 19.57
N PRO A 160 16.08 -30.71 18.82
CA PRO A 160 15.46 -30.92 17.53
C PRO A 160 16.44 -31.61 16.57
N ASP A 161 15.89 -32.35 15.60
CA ASP A 161 16.67 -32.99 14.53
C ASP A 161 17.22 -31.97 13.54
N PHE A 162 16.45 -30.91 13.28
CA PHE A 162 16.89 -29.72 12.58
C PHE A 162 15.97 -28.54 12.91
N TYR A 163 16.45 -27.35 12.56
CA TYR A 163 15.67 -26.12 12.59
C TYR A 163 15.38 -25.62 11.17
N LEU A 164 14.17 -25.10 10.98
CA LEU A 164 13.70 -24.57 9.71
C LEU A 164 13.11 -23.18 9.88
N CYS A 165 13.65 -22.16 9.20
CA CYS A 165 13.05 -20.84 9.07
C CYS A 165 12.61 -20.64 7.62
N ALA A 166 11.31 -20.67 7.35
CA ALA A 166 10.78 -20.40 6.02
C ALA A 166 10.50 -18.90 5.88
N MET A 167 10.98 -18.28 4.79
CA MET A 167 10.79 -16.85 4.51
C MET A 167 11.47 -15.97 5.58
N VAL A 168 12.78 -16.13 5.71
CA VAL A 168 13.67 -15.56 6.76
C VAL A 168 13.38 -14.08 7.05
N GLU A 169 13.22 -13.28 6.00
CA GLU A 169 12.95 -11.83 6.02
C GLU A 169 11.66 -11.42 6.75
N TRP A 170 10.76 -12.38 6.99
CA TRP A 170 9.47 -12.17 7.63
C TRP A 170 9.43 -12.55 9.13
N HIS A 171 10.57 -12.97 9.68
CA HIS A 171 10.66 -13.52 11.03
C HIS A 171 11.55 -12.71 11.97
N ILE A 172 11.19 -12.72 13.26
CA ILE A 172 12.05 -12.24 14.35
C ILE A 172 12.84 -13.45 14.86
N ILE A 173 14.07 -13.60 14.39
CA ILE A 173 14.91 -14.79 14.64
C ILE A 173 15.74 -14.57 15.91
N PRO A 174 15.78 -15.53 16.86
CA PRO A 174 16.64 -15.47 18.04
C PRO A 174 18.10 -15.11 17.69
N PRO A 175 18.69 -14.06 18.30
CA PRO A 175 20.06 -13.64 17.94
C PRO A 175 21.12 -14.73 18.20
N ASN A 176 20.86 -15.64 19.13
CA ASN A 176 21.74 -16.78 19.45
C ASN A 176 21.37 -18.07 18.71
N ILE A 177 20.66 -18.01 17.58
CA ILE A 177 20.22 -19.18 16.80
C ILE A 177 21.36 -20.15 16.44
N GLN A 178 22.59 -19.65 16.28
CA GLN A 178 23.78 -20.45 15.97
C GLN A 178 24.16 -21.46 17.07
N GLU A 179 23.64 -21.29 18.29
CA GLU A 179 23.89 -22.18 19.44
C GLU A 179 23.02 -23.46 19.40
N LEU A 180 22.12 -23.60 18.41
CA LEU A 180 21.33 -24.83 18.24
C LEU A 180 22.22 -26.04 17.93
N PRO A 181 22.07 -27.16 18.67
CA PRO A 181 22.87 -28.38 18.45
C PRO A 181 22.30 -29.26 17.32
N CYS A 182 21.83 -28.66 16.24
CA CYS A 182 21.25 -29.32 15.07
C CYS A 182 21.47 -28.47 13.81
N PRO A 183 21.34 -29.02 12.59
CA PRO A 183 21.37 -28.25 11.36
C PRO A 183 20.33 -27.13 11.35
N ILE A 184 20.70 -25.93 10.90
CA ILE A 184 19.83 -24.76 10.80
C ILE A 184 19.62 -24.37 9.33
N LEU A 185 18.39 -24.47 8.85
CA LEU A 185 18.01 -24.29 7.45
C LEU A 185 17.14 -23.04 7.30
N GLY A 186 17.45 -22.18 6.32
CA GLY A 186 16.72 -20.92 6.10
C GLY A 186 16.26 -20.80 4.65
N GLN A 187 14.99 -20.49 4.39
CA GLN A 187 14.46 -20.28 3.04
C GLN A 187 14.13 -18.81 2.82
N THR A 188 14.43 -18.26 1.65
CA THR A 188 14.16 -16.86 1.28
C THR A 188 13.59 -16.76 -0.13
N SER A 189 12.78 -15.72 -0.38
CA SER A 189 12.31 -15.32 -1.73
C SER A 189 11.98 -13.82 -1.84
N ASP A 190 11.96 -13.07 -0.73
CA ASP A 190 11.87 -11.61 -0.71
C ASP A 190 13.15 -10.98 -0.10
N PHE A 191 14.32 -11.59 -0.32
CA PHE A 191 15.57 -11.10 0.27
C PHE A 191 15.93 -9.70 -0.22
N ASP A 192 15.72 -9.44 -1.51
CA ASP A 192 16.02 -8.20 -2.22
C ASP A 192 15.24 -7.00 -1.63
N LEU A 193 13.95 -7.21 -1.38
CA LEU A 193 13.03 -6.25 -0.75
C LEU A 193 13.46 -5.84 0.67
N HIS A 194 14.26 -6.68 1.30
CA HIS A 194 14.64 -6.59 2.71
C HIS A 194 16.14 -6.69 2.92
N ILE A 195 16.95 -6.44 1.88
CA ILE A 195 18.38 -6.81 1.85
C ILE A 195 19.16 -6.23 3.05
N GLN A 196 18.93 -4.96 3.38
CA GLN A 196 19.59 -4.25 4.49
C GLN A 196 19.22 -4.82 5.88
N ALA A 197 18.09 -5.54 5.97
CA ALA A 197 17.66 -6.22 7.20
C ALA A 197 18.03 -7.70 7.22
N VAL A 198 17.92 -8.40 6.09
CA VAL A 198 17.99 -9.87 6.03
C VAL A 198 19.38 -10.41 5.70
N GLN A 199 20.22 -9.67 4.97
CA GLN A 199 21.53 -10.19 4.52
C GLN A 199 22.40 -10.72 5.68
N PRO A 200 22.51 -10.02 6.84
CA PRO A 200 23.26 -10.55 7.98
C PRO A 200 22.69 -11.85 8.55
N TRP A 201 21.38 -12.08 8.43
CA TRP A 201 20.72 -13.30 8.90
C TRP A 201 20.93 -14.48 7.96
N LEU A 202 20.98 -14.26 6.64
CA LEU A 202 21.19 -15.37 5.70
C LEU A 202 22.55 -16.07 5.95
N GLN A 203 23.53 -15.32 6.45
CA GLN A 203 24.88 -15.80 6.77
C GLN A 203 24.96 -16.76 7.96
N VAL A 204 23.94 -16.80 8.83
CA VAL A 204 23.96 -17.65 10.04
C VAL A 204 23.41 -19.05 9.81
N PHE A 205 22.74 -19.30 8.69
CA PHE A 205 22.18 -20.62 8.38
C PHE A 205 23.28 -21.59 7.88
N ASP A 206 23.12 -22.88 8.11
CA ASP A 206 24.06 -23.89 7.58
C ASP A 206 23.83 -24.16 6.09
N GLU A 207 22.61 -23.86 5.60
CA GLU A 207 22.22 -23.95 4.20
C GLU A 207 21.00 -23.05 3.96
N VAL A 208 21.03 -22.29 2.87
CA VAL A 208 19.94 -21.39 2.44
C VAL A 208 19.17 -22.03 1.30
N ILE A 209 17.86 -21.83 1.28
CA ILE A 209 16.96 -22.38 0.26
C ILE A 209 16.29 -21.24 -0.51
N THR A 210 16.31 -21.34 -1.82
CA THR A 210 15.58 -20.46 -2.74
C THR A 210 14.49 -21.25 -3.46
N THR A 211 13.55 -20.56 -4.07
CA THR A 211 12.45 -21.22 -4.78
C THR A 211 12.87 -21.67 -6.18
N ASP A 212 13.84 -21.00 -6.80
CA ASP A 212 14.24 -21.30 -8.17
C ASP A 212 15.69 -20.93 -8.48
N GLN A 213 16.08 -21.10 -9.75
CA GLN A 213 17.43 -20.94 -10.27
C GLN A 213 17.87 -19.47 -10.35
N THR A 214 16.94 -18.55 -10.56
CA THR A 214 17.22 -17.11 -10.66
C THR A 214 17.47 -16.52 -9.28
N GLU A 215 16.63 -16.85 -8.29
CA GLU A 215 16.93 -16.54 -6.88
C GLU A 215 18.21 -17.22 -6.39
N TRP A 216 18.47 -18.48 -6.79
CA TRP A 216 19.69 -19.19 -6.43
C TRP A 216 20.95 -18.48 -6.95
N GLN A 217 20.89 -17.97 -8.18
CA GLN A 217 22.01 -17.24 -8.79
C GLN A 217 22.38 -16.01 -7.97
N ASP A 218 21.40 -15.29 -7.45
CA ASP A 218 21.61 -14.10 -6.64
C ASP A 218 22.07 -14.47 -5.22
N VAL A 219 21.31 -15.33 -4.53
CA VAL A 219 21.58 -15.69 -3.14
C VAL A 219 22.90 -16.42 -2.97
N SER A 220 23.30 -17.27 -3.93
CA SER A 220 24.61 -17.94 -3.90
C SER A 220 25.81 -17.00 -3.99
N ARG A 221 25.60 -15.74 -4.41
CA ARG A 221 26.60 -14.66 -4.38
C ARG A 221 26.49 -13.77 -3.15
N LEU A 222 25.35 -13.78 -2.46
CA LEU A 222 25.10 -13.01 -1.25
C LEU A 222 25.60 -13.68 0.03
N VAL A 223 25.78 -15.01 0.00
CA VAL A 223 26.13 -15.82 1.18
C VAL A 223 27.33 -16.73 0.96
N ASP A 224 28.08 -17.00 2.04
CA ASP A 224 29.21 -17.95 2.03
C ASP A 224 28.79 -19.39 2.38
N VAL A 225 27.49 -19.66 2.44
CA VAL A 225 26.94 -20.97 2.84
C VAL A 225 26.26 -21.64 1.65
N PRO A 226 26.13 -22.97 1.62
CA PRO A 226 25.47 -23.66 0.52
C PRO A 226 24.06 -23.12 0.26
N VAL A 227 23.67 -23.05 -1.02
CA VAL A 227 22.34 -22.63 -1.45
C VAL A 227 21.70 -23.75 -2.27
N SER A 228 20.47 -24.14 -1.93
CA SER A 228 19.73 -25.20 -2.61
C SER A 228 18.39 -24.68 -3.14
N THR A 229 17.94 -25.13 -4.31
CA THR A 229 16.63 -24.74 -4.87
C THR A 229 15.53 -25.72 -4.51
N PHE A 230 14.36 -25.23 -4.09
CA PHE A 230 13.15 -26.03 -3.94
C PHE A 230 11.88 -25.23 -4.31
N PRO A 231 11.27 -25.50 -5.48
CA PRO A 231 10.18 -24.67 -6.03
C PRO A 231 8.82 -24.88 -5.35
N LYS A 232 8.66 -25.95 -4.56
CA LYS A 232 7.39 -26.35 -3.96
C LYS A 232 7.24 -25.90 -2.51
N SER A 233 7.58 -24.65 -2.22
CA SER A 233 7.44 -24.04 -0.88
C SER A 233 6.07 -23.38 -0.64
N PHE A 234 5.19 -23.36 -1.65
CA PHE A 234 3.83 -22.85 -1.57
C PHE A 234 2.83 -23.87 -2.12
N GLY A 235 1.64 -23.94 -1.53
CA GLY A 235 0.55 -24.81 -1.98
C GLY A 235 -0.72 -24.06 -2.31
N ILE A 236 -1.84 -24.79 -2.44
CA ILE A 236 -3.18 -24.24 -2.61
C ILE A 236 -4.03 -24.42 -1.33
N PRO A 237 -4.92 -23.48 -0.97
CA PRO A 237 -5.74 -23.60 0.25
C PRO A 237 -6.63 -24.86 0.29
N THR A 238 -6.89 -25.38 1.49
CA THR A 238 -7.67 -26.62 1.73
C THR A 238 -9.18 -26.49 1.50
N GLY A 239 -9.69 -25.30 1.18
CA GLY A 239 -11.11 -24.99 1.04
C GLY A 239 -11.49 -24.35 -0.29
N LEU A 240 -10.74 -24.62 -1.36
CA LEU A 240 -11.07 -24.07 -2.67
C LEU A 240 -12.47 -24.50 -3.12
N PRO A 241 -13.23 -23.60 -3.79
CA PRO A 241 -14.51 -23.97 -4.36
C PRO A 241 -14.35 -25.07 -5.44
N PRO A 242 -15.39 -25.84 -5.73
CA PRO A 242 -15.35 -26.85 -6.80
C PRO A 242 -15.06 -26.19 -8.15
N LEU A 243 -14.40 -26.93 -9.05
CA LEU A 243 -14.20 -26.47 -10.42
C LEU A 243 -15.55 -26.27 -11.10
N THR A 244 -15.81 -25.07 -11.58
CA THR A 244 -17.04 -24.75 -12.30
C THR A 244 -16.80 -24.92 -13.80
N ARG A 245 -17.80 -25.47 -14.50
CA ARG A 245 -17.91 -25.42 -15.97
C ARG A 245 -18.85 -24.31 -16.42
N ALA A 246 -19.05 -23.31 -15.55
CA ALA A 246 -19.88 -22.17 -15.86
C ALA A 246 -19.21 -21.32 -16.94
N GLN A 247 -20.02 -20.57 -17.68
CA GLN A 247 -19.51 -19.63 -18.66
C GLN A 247 -18.55 -18.64 -17.97
N ARG A 248 -17.34 -18.50 -18.54
CA ARG A 248 -16.33 -17.53 -18.12
C ARG A 248 -16.54 -16.22 -18.86
N ASP A 249 -17.08 -15.23 -18.17
CA ASP A 249 -17.45 -13.92 -18.71
C ASP A 249 -16.35 -12.87 -18.57
N ILE A 250 -15.33 -13.11 -17.73
CA ILE A 250 -14.13 -12.27 -17.63
C ILE A 250 -13.06 -12.82 -18.57
N ASP A 251 -12.57 -12.01 -19.51
CA ASP A 251 -11.50 -12.44 -20.41
C ASP A 251 -10.17 -12.48 -19.64
N VAL A 252 -9.83 -11.39 -18.96
CA VAL A 252 -8.58 -11.28 -18.22
C VAL A 252 -8.84 -10.75 -16.82
N PHE A 253 -8.28 -11.40 -15.78
CA PHE A 253 -8.37 -10.92 -14.40
C PHE A 253 -7.01 -10.76 -13.74
N VAL A 254 -6.81 -9.64 -13.04
CA VAL A 254 -5.60 -9.39 -12.23
C VAL A 254 -5.96 -8.68 -10.93
N SER A 255 -5.51 -9.21 -9.79
CA SER A 255 -5.64 -8.56 -8.49
C SER A 255 -4.34 -8.52 -7.68
N GLY A 256 -4.35 -7.78 -6.58
CA GLY A 256 -3.20 -7.54 -5.69
C GLY A 256 -2.56 -6.19 -5.95
N THR A 257 -1.31 -6.05 -5.51
CA THR A 257 -0.51 -4.83 -5.62
C THR A 257 -0.05 -4.60 -7.07
N THR A 258 -0.97 -4.10 -7.92
CA THR A 258 -0.84 -4.00 -9.38
C THR A 258 -0.20 -2.69 -9.84
N LEU A 259 -0.53 -1.57 -9.17
CA LEU A 259 -0.04 -0.22 -9.51
C LEU A 259 0.81 0.36 -8.37
N HIS A 260 1.77 -0.43 -7.89
CA HIS A 260 2.59 -0.02 -6.75
C HIS A 260 3.93 0.58 -7.18
N PRO A 261 4.39 1.67 -6.56
CA PRO A 261 5.66 2.32 -6.91
C PRO A 261 6.87 1.39 -6.89
N TYR A 262 6.87 0.37 -6.03
CA TYR A 262 7.97 -0.61 -5.97
C TYR A 262 8.02 -1.58 -7.18
N HIS A 263 6.92 -1.72 -7.91
CA HIS A 263 6.80 -2.63 -9.05
C HIS A 263 6.26 -1.89 -10.27
N PHE A 264 6.88 -0.75 -10.61
CA PHE A 264 6.39 0.08 -11.72
C PHE A 264 6.54 -0.60 -13.08
N ASP A 265 7.44 -1.57 -13.22
CA ASP A 265 7.60 -2.47 -14.37
C ASP A 265 6.37 -3.35 -14.64
N LYS A 266 5.59 -3.71 -13.61
CA LYS A 266 4.29 -4.36 -13.80
C LYS A 266 3.32 -3.53 -14.64
N ALA A 267 3.50 -2.21 -14.69
CA ALA A 267 2.64 -1.34 -15.49
C ALA A 267 2.78 -1.64 -16.98
N GLU A 268 3.99 -1.94 -17.46
CA GLU A 268 4.23 -2.26 -18.88
C GLU A 268 3.38 -3.46 -19.31
N LEU A 269 3.40 -4.53 -18.52
CA LEU A 269 2.60 -5.73 -18.73
C LEU A 269 1.10 -5.45 -18.65
N TYR A 270 0.69 -4.61 -17.71
CA TYR A 270 -0.70 -4.16 -17.58
C TYR A 270 -1.18 -3.38 -18.81
N HIS A 271 -0.33 -2.51 -19.35
CA HIS A 271 -0.61 -1.71 -20.56
C HIS A 271 -0.67 -2.57 -21.81
N GLN A 272 0.22 -3.55 -21.96
CA GLN A 272 0.14 -4.53 -23.05
C GLN A 272 -1.24 -5.23 -23.10
N VAL A 273 -1.78 -5.62 -21.94
CA VAL A 273 -3.12 -6.22 -21.87
C VAL A 273 -4.24 -5.20 -22.17
N LEU A 274 -4.15 -3.97 -21.66
CA LEU A 274 -5.13 -2.92 -21.96
C LEU A 274 -5.24 -2.58 -23.45
N GLN A 275 -4.15 -2.77 -24.20
CA GLN A 275 -4.09 -2.51 -25.64
C GLN A 275 -4.82 -3.57 -26.47
N ILE A 276 -5.07 -4.77 -25.93
CA ILE A 276 -5.81 -5.83 -26.64
C ILE A 276 -7.25 -5.35 -26.93
N PRO A 277 -7.69 -5.35 -28.20
CA PRO A 277 -9.00 -4.82 -28.57
C PRO A 277 -10.14 -5.74 -28.10
N LYS A 278 -11.23 -5.13 -27.61
CA LYS A 278 -12.52 -5.80 -27.34
C LYS A 278 -12.47 -6.95 -26.30
N ILE A 279 -11.58 -6.87 -25.31
CA ILE A 279 -11.56 -7.81 -24.18
C ILE A 279 -12.31 -7.25 -22.95
N ASN A 280 -12.89 -8.13 -22.15
CA ASN A 280 -13.39 -7.84 -20.81
C ASN A 280 -12.26 -8.02 -19.78
N PHE A 281 -11.54 -6.95 -19.48
CA PHE A 281 -10.41 -6.95 -18.56
C PHE A 281 -10.82 -6.45 -17.19
N PHE A 282 -10.84 -7.31 -16.18
CA PHE A 282 -11.19 -6.93 -14.82
C PHE A 282 -9.95 -6.86 -13.93
N SER A 283 -9.77 -5.76 -13.22
CA SER A 283 -8.61 -5.57 -12.35
C SER A 283 -8.97 -5.00 -10.99
N ILE A 284 -8.25 -5.46 -9.96
CA ILE A 284 -8.38 -4.94 -8.60
C ILE A 284 -6.98 -4.57 -8.10
N ASN A 285 -6.75 -3.28 -7.83
CA ASN A 285 -5.55 -2.86 -7.10
C ASN A 285 -5.78 -3.08 -5.59
N GLY A 286 -5.48 -4.30 -5.16
CA GLY A 286 -5.60 -4.77 -3.78
C GLY A 286 -6.16 -6.18 -3.64
N PHE A 287 -6.50 -6.53 -2.40
CA PHE A 287 -6.95 -7.87 -2.02
C PHE A 287 -8.47 -7.87 -1.76
N THR A 288 -9.16 -8.90 -2.26
CA THR A 288 -10.63 -9.06 -2.21
C THR A 288 -11.01 -10.43 -1.65
N SER A 289 -12.14 -10.52 -0.95
CA SER A 289 -12.73 -11.80 -0.49
C SER A 289 -13.28 -12.64 -1.64
N GLU A 290 -13.62 -12.02 -2.76
CA GLU A 290 -14.20 -12.65 -3.95
C GLU A 290 -13.11 -13.23 -4.90
N TYR A 291 -11.84 -13.20 -4.50
CA TYR A 291 -10.69 -13.54 -5.33
C TYR A 291 -10.82 -14.86 -6.11
N TYR A 292 -11.12 -15.98 -5.44
CA TYR A 292 -11.26 -17.28 -6.11
C TYR A 292 -12.50 -17.37 -7.00
N GLN A 293 -13.57 -16.66 -6.65
CA GLN A 293 -14.76 -16.58 -7.50
C GLN A 293 -14.44 -15.85 -8.81
N LEU A 294 -13.73 -14.72 -8.72
CA LEU A 294 -13.30 -13.96 -9.89
C LEU A 294 -12.36 -14.77 -10.78
N LEU A 295 -11.39 -15.48 -10.19
CA LEU A 295 -10.55 -16.42 -10.94
C LEU A 295 -11.34 -17.53 -11.63
N SER A 296 -12.39 -18.06 -11.00
CA SER A 296 -13.26 -19.08 -11.61
C SER A 296 -14.09 -18.56 -12.79
N GLN A 297 -14.34 -17.25 -12.84
CA GLN A 297 -15.07 -16.57 -13.92
C GLN A 297 -14.13 -16.09 -15.04
N SER A 298 -12.81 -16.19 -14.83
CA SER A 298 -11.80 -15.62 -15.72
C SER A 298 -11.20 -16.66 -16.66
N LYS A 299 -11.04 -16.29 -17.94
CA LYS A 299 -10.39 -17.16 -18.93
C LYS A 299 -8.89 -17.21 -18.70
N VAL A 300 -8.24 -16.06 -18.56
CA VAL A 300 -6.79 -15.98 -18.37
C VAL A 300 -6.39 -14.97 -17.30
N THR A 301 -5.27 -15.24 -16.64
CA THR A 301 -4.52 -14.26 -15.85
C THR A 301 -3.06 -14.26 -16.27
N PHE A 302 -2.28 -13.31 -15.77
CA PHE A 302 -0.84 -13.31 -15.93
C PHE A 302 -0.14 -13.01 -14.61
N THR A 303 1.10 -13.47 -14.52
CA THR A 303 1.95 -13.27 -13.35
C THR A 303 3.19 -12.49 -13.72
N TYR A 304 3.56 -11.56 -12.86
CA TYR A 304 4.89 -10.97 -12.80
C TYR A 304 5.46 -11.29 -11.42
N VAL A 305 6.71 -11.72 -11.41
CA VAL A 305 7.55 -11.94 -10.23
C VAL A 305 8.91 -11.30 -10.52
N ARG A 306 9.57 -10.72 -9.50
CA ARG A 306 10.84 -9.99 -9.68
C ARG A 306 11.94 -10.92 -10.20
N HIS A 307 11.92 -12.16 -9.73
CA HIS A 307 12.75 -13.26 -10.18
C HIS A 307 11.91 -14.12 -11.15
N PRO A 308 12.16 -14.08 -12.46
CA PRO A 308 11.27 -14.69 -13.46
C PRO A 308 11.18 -16.21 -13.34
N GLY A 309 12.16 -16.85 -12.69
CA GLY A 309 12.12 -18.28 -12.42
C GLY A 309 11.22 -18.68 -11.25
N ALA A 310 10.89 -17.77 -10.32
CA ALA A 310 10.21 -18.10 -9.07
C ALA A 310 8.79 -18.67 -9.28
N THR A 311 8.31 -19.46 -8.32
CA THR A 311 6.93 -20.00 -8.33
C THR A 311 5.91 -18.89 -8.04
N PRO A 312 5.05 -18.49 -9.01
CA PRO A 312 4.06 -17.46 -8.74
C PRO A 312 2.85 -18.05 -8.01
N THR A 313 2.59 -17.60 -6.78
CA THR A 313 1.42 -18.05 -5.99
C THR A 313 0.09 -17.77 -6.70
N ARG A 314 -0.06 -16.60 -7.35
CA ARG A 314 -1.22 -16.31 -8.21
C ARG A 314 -1.39 -17.34 -9.32
N GLY A 315 -0.30 -17.91 -9.82
CA GLY A 315 -0.37 -18.93 -10.86
C GLY A 315 -0.90 -20.26 -10.38
N LEU A 316 -0.52 -20.67 -9.17
CA LEU A 316 -1.14 -21.81 -8.51
C LEU A 316 -2.63 -21.56 -8.25
N ASP A 317 -2.97 -20.39 -7.71
CA ASP A 317 -4.36 -20.03 -7.43
C ASP A 317 -5.22 -20.03 -8.70
N ALA A 318 -4.77 -19.36 -9.76
CA ALA A 318 -5.51 -19.23 -11.00
C ALA A 318 -5.71 -20.57 -11.70
N LEU A 319 -4.63 -21.34 -11.85
CA LEU A 319 -4.73 -22.64 -12.50
C LEU A 319 -5.58 -23.59 -11.68
N SER A 320 -5.52 -23.55 -10.34
CA SER A 320 -6.41 -24.32 -9.47
C SER A 320 -7.90 -23.97 -9.62
N MET A 321 -8.22 -22.82 -10.24
CA MET A 321 -9.59 -22.39 -10.55
C MET A 321 -9.97 -22.60 -12.02
N GLY A 322 -9.16 -23.34 -12.79
CA GLY A 322 -9.37 -23.60 -14.22
C GLY A 322 -9.15 -22.38 -15.11
N CYS A 323 -8.46 -21.36 -14.60
CA CYS A 323 -8.04 -20.20 -15.37
C CYS A 323 -6.71 -20.51 -16.06
N ALA A 324 -6.60 -20.26 -17.36
CA ALA A 324 -5.32 -20.34 -18.05
C ALA A 324 -4.38 -19.24 -17.52
N ILE A 325 -3.08 -19.45 -17.65
CA ILE A 325 -2.10 -18.50 -17.13
C ILE A 325 -0.95 -18.23 -18.09
N ALA A 326 -0.63 -16.94 -18.24
CA ALA A 326 0.63 -16.49 -18.81
C ALA A 326 1.69 -16.30 -17.71
N VAL A 327 2.83 -16.99 -17.83
CA VAL A 327 3.96 -16.92 -16.88
C VAL A 327 5.25 -16.49 -17.58
N PRO A 328 6.23 -15.88 -16.89
CA PRO A 328 7.56 -15.65 -17.48
C PRO A 328 8.17 -16.95 -18.00
N LYS A 329 8.95 -16.86 -19.09
CA LYS A 329 9.55 -18.02 -19.79
C LYS A 329 10.39 -18.94 -18.91
N ASP A 330 11.02 -18.43 -17.86
CA ASP A 330 11.89 -19.22 -16.98
C ASP A 330 11.18 -19.78 -15.75
N CYS A 331 9.87 -19.55 -15.61
CA CYS A 331 9.08 -19.91 -14.44
C CYS A 331 9.09 -21.43 -14.16
N VAL A 332 9.48 -21.81 -12.95
CA VAL A 332 9.56 -23.21 -12.48
C VAL A 332 8.21 -23.93 -12.40
N LEU A 333 7.08 -23.22 -12.48
CA LEU A 333 5.76 -23.88 -12.61
C LEU A 333 5.71 -24.79 -13.85
N GLN A 334 6.49 -24.46 -14.88
CA GLN A 334 6.63 -25.26 -16.11
C GLN A 334 7.22 -26.66 -15.87
N LEU A 335 7.91 -26.86 -14.75
CA LEU A 335 8.38 -28.19 -14.36
C LEU A 335 7.21 -29.13 -14.04
N TYR A 336 6.04 -28.61 -13.65
CA TYR A 336 4.90 -29.42 -13.21
C TYR A 336 3.77 -29.48 -14.24
N VAL A 337 3.56 -28.38 -14.97
CA VAL A 337 2.45 -28.18 -15.91
C VAL A 337 2.94 -27.31 -17.06
N GLY A 338 2.51 -27.58 -18.29
CA GLY A 338 2.93 -26.82 -19.48
C GLY A 338 1.74 -26.30 -20.29
N GLU A 339 1.99 -26.07 -21.58
CA GLU A 339 0.98 -25.49 -22.48
C GLU A 339 -0.25 -26.39 -22.65
N GLN A 340 -0.07 -27.71 -22.54
CA GLN A 340 -1.15 -28.69 -22.60
C GLN A 340 -2.01 -28.72 -21.33
N GLU A 341 -1.55 -28.06 -20.28
CA GLU A 341 -2.21 -27.89 -18.99
C GLU A 341 -2.64 -26.42 -18.77
N GLY A 342 -2.51 -25.56 -19.77
CA GLY A 342 -2.99 -24.17 -19.72
C GLY A 342 -1.99 -23.16 -19.16
N VAL A 343 -0.71 -23.52 -19.06
CA VAL A 343 0.39 -22.61 -18.71
C VAL A 343 1.15 -22.20 -19.95
N VAL A 344 1.17 -20.90 -20.24
CA VAL A 344 1.81 -20.35 -21.44
C VAL A 344 2.96 -19.42 -21.04
N PRO A 345 4.21 -19.69 -21.47
CA PRO A 345 5.32 -18.79 -21.22
C PRO A 345 5.21 -17.51 -22.08
N TYR A 346 5.66 -16.37 -21.53
CA TYR A 346 5.82 -15.10 -22.22
C TYR A 346 7.21 -14.48 -21.94
N GLU A 347 7.64 -13.60 -22.84
CA GLU A 347 8.77 -12.67 -22.65
C GLU A 347 8.20 -11.26 -22.45
N MET A 348 8.90 -10.38 -21.73
CA MET A 348 8.34 -9.12 -21.22
C MET A 348 7.61 -8.30 -22.28
N GLU A 349 8.05 -8.33 -23.54
CA GLU A 349 7.55 -7.53 -24.66
C GLU A 349 6.37 -8.18 -25.42
N ASN A 350 5.93 -9.39 -25.04
CA ASN A 350 4.97 -10.18 -25.84
C ASN A 350 3.78 -10.75 -25.04
N LEU A 351 3.51 -10.20 -23.85
CA LEU A 351 2.39 -10.66 -23.02
C LEU A 351 1.05 -10.47 -23.74
N ASP A 352 0.87 -9.36 -24.46
CA ASP A 352 -0.33 -9.08 -25.26
C ASP A 352 -0.65 -10.21 -26.26
N ARG A 353 0.37 -10.66 -27.01
CA ARG A 353 0.27 -11.73 -28.00
C ARG A 353 -0.07 -13.05 -27.33
N THR A 354 0.55 -13.32 -26.18
CA THR A 354 0.33 -14.52 -25.38
C THR A 354 -1.10 -14.59 -24.86
N VAL A 355 -1.59 -13.50 -24.25
CA VAL A 355 -2.96 -13.38 -23.75
C VAL A 355 -3.96 -13.50 -24.90
N ASN A 356 -3.73 -12.78 -26.00
CA ASN A 356 -4.61 -12.83 -27.17
C ASN A 356 -4.68 -14.25 -27.79
N ARG A 357 -3.56 -14.98 -27.84
CA ARG A 357 -3.52 -16.38 -28.29
C ARG A 357 -4.40 -17.28 -27.45
N ILE A 358 -4.37 -17.11 -26.12
CA ILE A 358 -5.22 -17.89 -25.20
C ILE A 358 -6.70 -17.54 -25.43
N LEU A 359 -7.03 -16.25 -25.54
CA LEU A 359 -8.41 -15.79 -25.71
C LEU A 359 -9.04 -16.24 -27.03
N VAL A 360 -8.29 -16.14 -28.14
CA VAL A 360 -8.75 -16.59 -29.48
C VAL A 360 -8.98 -18.10 -29.50
N ASN A 361 -8.18 -18.87 -28.78
CA ASN A 361 -8.26 -20.34 -28.72
C ASN A 361 -8.89 -20.84 -27.42
N TRP A 362 -9.77 -20.05 -26.79
CA TRP A 362 -10.27 -20.34 -25.44
C TRP A 362 -10.94 -21.72 -25.32
N SER A 363 -11.67 -22.19 -26.34
CA SER A 363 -12.30 -23.52 -26.30
C SER A 363 -11.31 -24.67 -26.09
N GLU A 364 -10.08 -24.52 -26.60
CA GLU A 364 -9.01 -25.47 -26.38
C GLU A 364 -8.32 -25.23 -25.03
N PHE A 365 -8.03 -23.97 -24.71
CA PHE A 365 -7.38 -23.58 -23.46
C PHE A 365 -8.24 -23.85 -22.23
N GLU A 366 -9.57 -23.87 -22.34
CA GLU A 366 -10.47 -24.28 -21.28
C GLU A 366 -10.23 -25.73 -20.87
N GLN A 367 -10.09 -26.64 -21.85
CA GLN A 367 -9.79 -28.04 -21.58
C GLN A 367 -8.37 -28.23 -21.04
N ARG A 368 -7.40 -27.47 -21.57
CA ARG A 368 -6.02 -27.47 -21.08
C ARG A 368 -5.96 -27.00 -19.62
N ALA A 369 -6.56 -25.84 -19.31
CA ALA A 369 -6.60 -25.27 -17.96
C ALA A 369 -7.36 -26.15 -16.97
N GLN A 370 -8.41 -26.86 -17.41
CA GLN A 370 -9.11 -27.84 -16.58
C GLN A 370 -8.19 -29.01 -16.19
N ARG A 371 -7.40 -29.55 -17.13
CA ARG A 371 -6.39 -30.59 -16.82
C ARG A 371 -5.32 -30.05 -15.87
N GLY A 372 -4.83 -28.83 -16.13
CA GLY A 372 -3.89 -28.18 -15.23
C GLY A 372 -4.45 -27.99 -13.82
N ALA A 373 -5.72 -27.60 -13.70
CA ALA A 373 -6.40 -27.45 -12.42
C ALA A 373 -6.44 -28.75 -11.63
N GLU A 374 -6.72 -29.89 -12.29
CA GLU A 374 -6.72 -31.22 -11.69
C GLU A 374 -5.33 -31.59 -11.18
N ILE A 375 -4.28 -31.37 -11.99
CA ILE A 375 -2.89 -31.61 -11.62
C ILE A 375 -2.48 -30.73 -10.43
N ILE A 376 -2.73 -29.42 -10.48
CA ILE A 376 -2.38 -28.50 -9.39
C ILE A 376 -3.14 -28.84 -8.11
N ARG A 377 -4.44 -29.18 -8.20
CA ARG A 377 -5.25 -29.56 -7.03
C ARG A 377 -4.80 -30.87 -6.37
N GLN A 378 -4.11 -31.74 -7.11
CA GLN A 378 -3.52 -32.95 -6.56
C GLN A 378 -2.08 -32.70 -6.06
N GLU A 379 -1.25 -32.09 -6.90
CA GLU A 379 0.18 -31.96 -6.68
C GLU A 379 0.50 -30.89 -5.64
N PHE A 380 -0.22 -29.77 -5.62
CA PHE A 380 0.05 -28.61 -4.76
C PHE A 380 -0.87 -28.50 -3.54
N THR A 381 -1.53 -29.59 -3.12
CA THR A 381 -2.21 -29.59 -1.82
C THR A 381 -1.24 -29.23 -0.70
N LEU A 382 -1.67 -28.41 0.27
CA LEU A 382 -0.82 -28.03 1.40
C LEU A 382 -0.19 -29.24 2.11
N GLU A 383 -0.93 -30.35 2.20
CA GLU A 383 -0.45 -31.61 2.78
C GLU A 383 0.75 -32.18 2.01
N ARG A 384 0.62 -32.35 0.70
CA ARG A 384 1.67 -32.91 -0.15
C ARG A 384 2.88 -31.97 -0.25
N VAL A 385 2.64 -30.67 -0.42
CA VAL A 385 3.66 -29.62 -0.45
C VAL A 385 4.47 -29.62 0.84
N ALA A 386 3.80 -29.55 2.00
CA ALA A 386 4.49 -29.50 3.28
C ALA A 386 5.25 -30.80 3.59
N SER A 387 4.66 -31.96 3.31
CA SER A 387 5.32 -33.27 3.49
C SER A 387 6.61 -33.35 2.66
N GLN A 388 6.52 -33.06 1.35
CA GLN A 388 7.70 -33.09 0.47
C GLN A 388 8.76 -32.07 0.87
N TYR A 389 8.33 -30.86 1.26
CA TYR A 389 9.26 -29.82 1.72
C TYR A 389 10.04 -30.27 2.97
N LEU A 390 9.37 -30.83 3.97
CA LEU A 390 10.03 -31.32 5.19
C LEU A 390 10.92 -32.53 4.94
N ARG A 391 10.54 -33.40 3.99
CA ARG A 391 11.35 -34.55 3.57
C ARG A 391 12.60 -34.10 2.83
N PHE A 392 12.50 -33.07 1.99
CA PHE A 392 13.64 -32.40 1.39
C PHE A 392 14.53 -31.71 2.45
N MET A 393 13.95 -31.03 3.44
CA MET A 393 14.70 -30.47 4.58
C MET A 393 15.42 -31.55 5.39
N THR A 394 14.81 -32.73 5.55
CA THR A 394 15.43 -33.89 6.21
C THR A 394 16.65 -34.39 5.42
N PHE A 395 16.53 -34.44 4.09
CA PHE A 395 17.65 -34.76 3.20
C PHE A 395 18.80 -33.75 3.35
N LEU A 396 18.49 -32.44 3.39
CA LEU A 396 19.50 -31.41 3.62
C LEU A 396 20.11 -31.55 5.02
N ALA A 397 19.30 -31.70 6.08
CA ALA A 397 19.77 -31.87 7.45
C ALA A 397 20.70 -33.09 7.61
N ALA A 398 20.49 -34.15 6.82
CA ALA A 398 21.35 -35.33 6.81
C ALA A 398 22.72 -35.13 6.13
N LYS A 399 22.93 -34.05 5.35
CA LYS A 399 24.22 -33.78 4.69
C LYS A 399 25.35 -33.76 5.72
N PRO A 400 26.49 -34.43 5.46
CA PRO A 400 27.67 -34.33 6.30
C PRO A 400 28.13 -32.87 6.41
N ARG A 401 28.40 -32.40 7.62
CA ARG A 401 28.84 -31.03 7.91
C ARG A 401 29.99 -31.03 8.90
N GLU A 402 30.88 -30.06 8.76
CA GLU A 402 31.82 -29.73 9.82
C GLU A 402 31.09 -29.15 11.03
N GLN A 403 31.79 -29.10 12.16
CA GLN A 403 31.27 -28.41 13.35
C GLN A 403 31.05 -26.92 13.02
N ARG A 404 29.84 -26.42 13.30
CA ARG A 404 29.49 -25.02 13.05
C ARG A 404 30.47 -24.08 13.75
N LYS A 405 31.08 -23.18 12.99
CA LYS A 405 31.88 -22.07 13.50
C LYS A 405 30.92 -20.90 13.75
N ILE A 406 30.80 -20.48 15.01
CA ILE A 406 29.95 -19.33 15.36
C ILE A 406 30.53 -18.09 14.67
N LYS A 407 29.76 -17.53 13.74
CA LYS A 407 30.08 -16.26 13.10
C LYS A 407 29.70 -15.14 14.06
N LEU A 408 30.69 -14.35 14.49
CA LEU A 408 30.46 -13.08 15.19
C LEU A 408 30.01 -12.03 14.17
N ILE A 409 28.75 -12.15 13.75
CA ILE A 409 28.15 -11.17 12.85
C ILE A 409 27.84 -9.94 13.70
N GLN A 410 28.68 -8.91 13.53
CA GLN A 410 28.38 -7.59 14.04
C GLN A 410 27.02 -7.21 13.43
N HIS A 411 26.01 -6.94 14.25
CA HIS A 411 24.68 -6.47 13.82
C HIS A 411 23.64 -7.51 13.36
N LEU A 412 23.43 -8.62 14.09
CA LEU A 412 22.15 -9.36 14.05
C LEU A 412 21.01 -8.54 14.67
N SER A 413 20.68 -7.43 14.01
CA SER A 413 19.65 -6.48 14.42
C SER A 413 18.28 -7.00 13.98
N GLN A 414 17.35 -7.14 14.91
CA GLN A 414 15.97 -7.58 14.62
C GLN A 414 15.13 -6.41 14.10
N LYS A 415 15.51 -5.86 12.94
CA LYS A 415 14.82 -4.71 12.35
C LYS A 415 13.40 -5.07 11.94
N ARG A 416 12.46 -4.16 12.16
CA ARG A 416 11.13 -4.26 11.56
C ARG A 416 11.24 -4.02 10.05
N SER A 417 10.95 -5.01 9.22
CA SER A 417 11.12 -4.95 7.76
C SER A 417 10.02 -4.19 7.02
N ILE A 418 8.90 -3.88 7.68
CA ILE A 418 7.73 -3.25 7.07
C ILE A 418 7.10 -2.17 7.95
N LEU A 419 6.38 -1.22 7.35
CA LEU A 419 5.43 -0.37 8.06
C LEU A 419 4.09 -1.10 8.23
N HIS A 420 3.55 -1.66 7.15
CA HIS A 420 2.23 -2.27 7.12
C HIS A 420 2.00 -3.33 6.05
N LYS A 421 2.83 -3.48 5.01
CA LYS A 421 2.63 -4.49 3.95
C LYS A 421 3.51 -5.70 4.16
N GLY A 422 2.97 -6.81 4.67
CA GLY A 422 3.72 -8.07 4.81
C GLY A 422 3.25 -8.96 5.95
N TRP A 423 4.09 -9.94 6.30
CA TRP A 423 3.73 -11.04 7.20
C TRP A 423 4.01 -10.77 8.67
N LEU A 424 4.78 -9.75 9.04
CA LEU A 424 4.97 -9.42 10.45
C LEU A 424 3.62 -9.07 11.12
N PRO A 425 3.32 -9.53 12.35
CA PRO A 425 2.01 -9.31 12.95
C PRO A 425 1.68 -7.83 13.12
N LYS A 426 0.58 -7.40 12.49
CA LYS A 426 0.03 -6.04 12.59
C LYS A 426 -0.68 -5.73 13.92
N LYS A 427 -0.47 -6.55 14.96
CA LYS A 427 -1.11 -6.36 16.26
C LYS A 427 -0.36 -5.25 17.02
N PRO A 428 -0.99 -4.12 17.40
CA PRO A 428 -0.29 -2.99 18.02
C PRO A 428 0.54 -3.37 19.25
N LYS A 429 0.08 -4.35 20.04
CA LYS A 429 0.81 -4.87 21.21
C LYS A 429 2.12 -5.57 20.84
N VAL A 430 2.14 -6.33 19.74
CA VAL A 430 3.33 -7.05 19.27
C VAL A 430 4.35 -6.05 18.73
N LEU A 431 3.92 -5.11 17.88
CA LEU A 431 4.78 -4.05 17.36
C LEU A 431 5.36 -3.17 18.47
N ALA A 432 4.57 -2.84 19.49
CA ALA A 432 5.06 -2.10 20.66
C ALA A 432 6.11 -2.89 21.47
N GLN A 433 5.96 -4.21 21.58
CA GLN A 433 6.94 -5.07 22.25
C GLN A 433 8.24 -5.16 21.45
N ILE A 434 8.15 -5.30 20.13
CA ILE A 434 9.30 -5.26 19.20
C ILE A 434 10.07 -3.95 19.38
N ARG A 435 9.40 -2.80 19.21
CA ARG A 435 10.02 -1.49 19.39
C ARG A 435 10.71 -1.36 20.74
N LYS A 436 10.00 -1.66 21.85
CA LYS A 436 10.57 -1.53 23.20
C LYS A 436 11.85 -2.36 23.36
N SER A 437 11.85 -3.60 22.87
CA SER A 437 13.02 -4.47 22.98
C SER A 437 14.18 -4.02 22.10
N ASN A 438 13.89 -3.60 20.86
CA ASN A 438 14.91 -3.16 19.92
C ASN A 438 15.60 -1.89 20.43
N LEU A 439 14.84 -0.90 20.89
CA LEU A 439 15.40 0.33 21.48
C LEU A 439 16.31 0.03 22.68
N ALA A 440 15.90 -0.86 23.58
CA ALA A 440 16.73 -1.25 24.72
C ALA A 440 18.04 -1.94 24.28
N CYS A 441 17.97 -2.81 23.26
CA CYS A 441 19.14 -3.50 22.73
C CYS A 441 20.12 -2.52 22.06
N TRP A 442 19.63 -1.64 21.18
CA TRP A 442 20.46 -0.68 20.47
C TRP A 442 21.06 0.38 21.39
N GLN A 443 20.31 0.83 22.40
CA GLN A 443 20.82 1.74 23.42
C GLN A 443 22.03 1.14 24.17
N ALA A 444 21.91 -0.13 24.61
CA ALA A 444 23.00 -0.82 25.30
C ALA A 444 24.24 -1.05 24.40
N GLN A 445 24.05 -1.16 23.07
CA GLN A 445 25.16 -1.24 22.11
C GLN A 445 25.82 0.13 21.89
N LEU A 446 25.02 1.19 21.82
CA LEU A 446 25.52 2.56 21.64
C LEU A 446 26.33 3.09 22.82
N GLU A 447 26.03 2.63 24.03
CA GLU A 447 26.85 2.88 25.22
C GLU A 447 28.28 2.35 25.08
N LYS A 448 28.49 1.30 24.28
CA LYS A 448 29.81 0.71 24.04
C LYS A 448 30.55 1.39 22.90
N LYS A 449 29.86 1.67 21.80
CA LYS A 449 30.44 2.28 20.60
C LYS A 449 29.36 3.04 19.84
N ALA A 450 29.65 4.29 19.51
CA ALA A 450 28.77 5.06 18.66
C ALA A 450 28.72 4.51 17.23
N SER A 451 27.52 4.51 16.66
CA SER A 451 27.25 3.95 15.35
C SER A 451 26.09 4.72 14.70
N SER A 452 26.30 5.23 13.48
CA SER A 452 25.23 5.85 12.69
C SER A 452 24.12 4.84 12.42
N HIS A 453 24.46 3.61 12.04
CA HIS A 453 23.52 2.50 11.81
C HIS A 453 22.53 2.31 12.96
N LEU A 454 23.03 2.15 14.19
CA LEU A 454 22.17 1.89 15.35
C LEU A 454 21.27 3.08 15.67
N LEU A 455 21.75 4.30 15.46
CA LEU A 455 20.99 5.53 15.69
C LEU A 455 19.91 5.73 14.62
N ILE A 456 20.22 5.42 13.36
CA ILE A 456 19.26 5.37 12.26
C ILE A 456 18.18 4.34 12.57
N ASP A 457 18.56 3.11 12.94
CA ASP A 457 17.63 2.03 13.29
C ASP A 457 16.70 2.43 14.46
N MET A 458 17.24 3.06 15.50
CA MET A 458 16.46 3.57 16.65
C MET A 458 15.44 4.62 16.24
N ALA A 459 15.87 5.67 15.54
CA ALA A 459 14.99 6.75 15.10
C ALA A 459 13.94 6.23 14.12
N ARG A 460 14.35 5.39 13.17
CA ARG A 460 13.49 4.68 12.23
C ARG A 460 12.39 3.91 12.96
N GLU A 461 12.71 3.05 13.91
CA GLU A 461 11.72 2.23 14.64
C GLU A 461 10.71 3.09 15.42
N LEU A 462 11.13 4.24 15.96
CA LEU A 462 10.24 5.21 16.59
C LEU A 462 9.27 5.86 15.60
N VAL A 463 9.77 6.34 14.45
CA VAL A 463 8.95 6.92 13.36
C VAL A 463 7.97 5.90 12.82
N LEU A 464 8.44 4.68 12.60
CA LEU A 464 7.67 3.53 12.18
C LEU A 464 6.56 3.18 13.19
N GLY A 465 6.82 3.29 14.49
CA GLY A 465 5.81 3.17 15.53
C GLY A 465 4.79 4.31 15.55
N TYR A 466 5.24 5.55 15.30
CA TYR A 466 4.37 6.72 15.18
C TYR A 466 3.44 6.60 13.98
N ALA A 467 3.98 6.31 12.79
CA ALA A 467 3.23 6.15 11.54
C ALA A 467 2.15 5.05 11.65
N ASP A 468 2.47 3.91 12.27
CA ASP A 468 1.48 2.86 12.54
C ASP A 468 0.35 3.36 13.47
N SER A 469 0.68 4.18 14.49
CA SER A 469 -0.33 4.75 15.39
C SER A 469 -1.27 5.75 14.68
N VAL A 470 -0.73 6.58 13.78
CA VAL A 470 -1.52 7.53 12.97
C VAL A 470 -2.48 6.77 12.06
N LYS A 471 -2.02 5.67 11.44
CA LYS A 471 -2.83 4.84 10.56
C LYS A 471 -3.95 4.09 11.28
N THR A 472 -3.64 3.48 12.42
CA THR A 472 -4.54 2.54 13.10
C THR A 472 -5.52 3.21 14.07
N ASN A 473 -5.20 4.40 14.60
CA ASN A 473 -5.98 4.98 15.71
C ASN A 473 -6.04 6.52 15.66
N LYS A 474 -7.02 7.06 14.92
CA LYS A 474 -7.25 8.53 14.76
C LYS A 474 -7.36 9.32 16.07
N ASN A 475 -7.65 8.67 17.20
CA ASN A 475 -7.89 9.31 18.50
C ASN A 475 -6.77 9.09 19.54
N SER A 476 -5.65 8.46 19.18
CA SER A 476 -4.52 8.25 20.11
C SER A 476 -3.18 8.11 19.37
N THR A 477 -2.79 9.15 18.65
CA THR A 477 -1.40 9.30 18.20
C THR A 477 -0.50 9.38 19.42
N ASN A 478 0.70 8.78 19.36
CA ASN A 478 1.70 8.92 20.42
C ASN A 478 2.79 9.92 20.00
N PRO A 479 2.57 11.24 20.17
CA PRO A 479 3.50 12.28 19.70
C PRO A 479 4.89 12.16 20.32
N ASP A 480 5.02 11.55 21.50
CA ASP A 480 6.29 11.33 22.17
C ASP A 480 7.24 10.46 21.33
N LEU A 481 6.71 9.52 20.54
CA LEU A 481 7.54 8.69 19.65
C LEU A 481 8.19 9.52 18.55
N LEU A 482 7.43 10.43 17.92
CA LEU A 482 7.94 11.30 16.87
C LEU A 482 8.95 12.28 17.46
N GLN A 483 8.64 12.89 18.60
CA GLN A 483 9.52 13.85 19.25
C GLN A 483 10.87 13.21 19.62
N GLN A 484 10.86 12.01 20.21
CA GLN A 484 12.07 11.24 20.50
C GLN A 484 12.88 10.93 19.23
N ALA A 485 12.22 10.56 18.13
CA ALA A 485 12.91 10.29 16.88
C ALA A 485 13.61 11.54 16.32
N LEU A 486 12.92 12.69 16.32
CA LEU A 486 13.48 13.96 15.85
C LEU A 486 14.66 14.43 16.72
N GLU A 487 14.58 14.24 18.04
CA GLU A 487 15.68 14.55 18.97
C GLU A 487 16.92 13.67 18.70
N ILE A 488 16.71 12.38 18.43
CA ILE A 488 17.80 11.48 18.02
C ILE A 488 18.39 12.00 16.71
N TYR A 489 17.60 12.24 15.67
CA TYR A 489 18.13 12.74 14.40
C TYR A 489 18.93 14.04 14.57
N GLN A 490 18.40 15.04 15.26
CA GLN A 490 19.08 16.32 15.49
C GLN A 490 20.41 16.17 16.24
N THR A 491 20.44 15.29 17.25
CA THR A 491 21.67 15.02 18.01
C THR A 491 22.72 14.37 17.13
N VAL A 492 22.29 13.47 16.25
CA VAL A 492 23.19 12.62 15.47
C VAL A 492 23.66 13.30 14.19
N LEU A 493 22.87 14.22 13.62
CA LEU A 493 23.31 15.12 12.54
C LEU A 493 24.58 15.90 12.92
N LYS A 494 24.71 16.32 14.18
CA LYS A 494 25.92 17.01 14.66
C LYS A 494 27.12 16.07 14.75
N ARG A 495 26.89 14.79 15.01
CA ARG A 495 27.93 13.78 15.23
C ARG A 495 28.43 13.15 13.93
N PHE A 496 27.54 12.95 12.97
CA PHE A 496 27.83 12.38 11.66
C PHE A 496 27.35 13.32 10.54
N PRO A 497 27.94 14.52 10.43
CA PRO A 497 27.41 15.58 9.55
C PRO A 497 27.40 15.23 8.07
N LYS A 498 28.22 14.26 7.64
CA LYS A 498 28.35 13.78 6.26
C LYS A 498 27.50 12.55 5.93
N CYS A 499 26.83 11.94 6.91
CA CYS A 499 25.98 10.76 6.67
C CYS A 499 24.69 11.19 5.96
N LEU A 500 24.58 10.88 4.67
CA LEU A 500 23.48 11.34 3.84
C LEU A 500 22.17 10.61 4.13
N VAL A 501 22.22 9.30 4.43
CA VAL A 501 21.03 8.52 4.80
C VAL A 501 20.35 9.11 6.04
N LEU A 502 21.14 9.49 7.04
CA LEU A 502 20.62 10.11 8.26
C LEU A 502 19.95 11.47 8.00
N ARG A 503 20.59 12.32 7.20
CA ARG A 503 20.00 13.61 6.76
C ARG A 503 18.70 13.39 6.01
N CYS A 504 18.69 12.48 5.03
CA CYS A 504 17.51 12.13 4.26
C CYS A 504 16.37 11.65 5.16
N ASN A 505 16.64 10.70 6.07
CA ASN A 505 15.63 10.14 6.97
C ASN A 505 15.07 11.19 7.94
N PHE A 506 15.90 12.10 8.46
CA PHE A 506 15.46 13.23 9.28
C PHE A 506 14.51 14.14 8.50
N ILE A 507 14.94 14.62 7.32
CA ILE A 507 14.18 15.52 6.45
C ILE A 507 12.82 14.90 6.16
N ARG A 508 12.81 13.66 5.64
CA ARG A 508 11.57 12.94 5.32
C ARG A 508 10.65 12.80 6.52
N THR A 509 11.18 12.45 7.69
CA THR A 509 10.39 12.31 8.93
C THR A 509 9.73 13.63 9.31
N ALA A 510 10.51 14.72 9.33
CA ALA A 510 10.03 16.03 9.74
C ALA A 510 9.04 16.64 8.74
N LEU A 511 9.26 16.48 7.43
CA LEU A 511 8.33 16.97 6.40
C LEU A 511 6.98 16.24 6.43
N HIS A 512 6.97 14.93 6.69
CA HIS A 512 5.72 14.15 6.73
C HIS A 512 4.94 14.29 8.04
N PHE A 513 5.63 14.39 9.17
CA PHE A 513 4.98 14.29 10.48
C PHE A 513 5.24 15.46 11.42
N GLY A 514 6.22 16.31 11.11
CA GLY A 514 6.64 17.39 11.99
C GLY A 514 5.61 18.50 12.16
N THR A 515 5.78 19.27 13.23
CA THR A 515 5.11 20.56 13.41
C THR A 515 5.62 21.60 12.40
N PRO A 516 4.91 22.72 12.17
CA PRO A 516 5.39 23.77 11.25
C PRO A 516 6.82 24.24 11.54
N GLN A 517 7.22 24.33 12.81
CA GLN A 517 8.59 24.69 13.19
C GLN A 517 9.61 23.61 12.79
N GLN A 518 9.28 22.34 13.00
CA GLN A 518 10.14 21.21 12.62
C GLN A 518 10.23 21.06 11.10
N VAL A 519 9.14 21.32 10.38
CA VAL A 519 9.13 21.39 8.91
C VAL A 519 10.04 22.51 8.43
N SER A 520 9.93 23.72 9.00
CA SER A 520 10.82 24.84 8.65
C SER A 520 12.30 24.48 8.84
N GLN A 521 12.65 23.89 9.98
CA GLN A 521 14.01 23.42 10.24
C GLN A 521 14.46 22.34 9.25
N ALA A 522 13.58 21.42 8.89
CA ALA A 522 13.89 20.38 7.91
C ALA A 522 14.11 20.95 6.51
N LEU A 523 13.40 22.00 6.12
CA LEU A 523 13.62 22.71 4.86
C LEU A 523 14.96 23.46 4.84
N GLU A 524 15.39 24.05 5.97
CA GLU A 524 16.73 24.63 6.11
C GLU A 524 17.82 23.55 5.93
N VAL A 525 17.68 22.42 6.62
CA VAL A 525 18.62 21.29 6.50
C VAL A 525 18.60 20.70 5.08
N LEU A 526 17.44 20.66 4.44
CA LEU A 526 17.30 20.23 3.05
C LEU A 526 18.09 21.16 2.13
N GLY A 527 17.88 22.48 2.23
CA GLY A 527 18.60 23.47 1.42
C GLY A 527 20.11 23.37 1.61
N GLU A 528 20.58 23.35 2.87
CA GLU A 528 22.01 23.13 3.20
C GLU A 528 22.55 21.84 2.58
N THR A 529 21.76 20.76 2.58
CA THR A 529 22.20 19.46 2.06
C THR A 529 22.41 19.51 0.54
N LEU A 530 21.55 20.22 -0.18
CA LEU A 530 21.62 20.35 -1.64
C LEU A 530 22.65 21.39 -2.12
N GLU A 531 23.08 22.31 -1.25
CA GLU A 531 24.16 23.27 -1.56
C GLU A 531 25.54 22.59 -1.68
N TYR A 532 25.77 21.47 -0.99
CA TYR A 532 27.03 20.74 -1.09
C TYR A 532 27.07 19.80 -2.29
N PRO A 533 28.22 19.68 -2.98
CA PRO A 533 28.37 18.74 -4.08
C PRO A 533 28.21 17.29 -3.60
N THR A 534 27.76 16.39 -4.49
CA THR A 534 27.54 14.97 -4.18
C THR A 534 28.77 14.28 -3.56
N SER A 535 29.99 14.69 -3.95
CA SER A 535 31.26 14.19 -3.40
C SER A 535 31.52 14.55 -1.94
N HIS A 536 30.74 15.48 -1.35
CA HIS A 536 30.82 15.80 0.07
C HIS A 536 30.28 14.67 0.96
N TRP A 537 29.30 13.93 0.44
CA TRP A 537 28.44 13.04 1.20
C TRP A 537 29.02 11.63 1.34
N GLN A 538 28.71 10.99 2.45
CA GLN A 538 29.05 9.60 2.74
C GLN A 538 27.77 8.77 2.85
N ILE A 539 27.81 7.60 2.23
CA ILE A 539 26.80 6.54 2.35
C ILE A 539 27.51 5.28 2.81
N ASP A 540 26.86 4.55 3.71
CA ASP A 540 27.09 3.14 3.93
C ASP A 540 25.85 2.40 3.42
N ILE A 541 26.04 1.42 2.53
CA ILE A 541 24.97 0.70 1.83
C ILE A 541 24.04 -0.07 2.79
N MET A 542 24.46 -0.32 4.03
CA MET A 542 23.67 -1.01 5.04
C MET A 542 22.89 -0.04 5.96
N GLU A 543 23.05 1.28 5.80
CA GLU A 543 22.23 2.28 6.48
C GLU A 543 20.81 2.30 5.89
N ASP A 544 19.81 2.02 6.72
CA ASP A 544 18.43 1.77 6.29
C ASP A 544 17.67 3.05 5.91
N VAL A 545 17.09 3.10 4.70
CA VAL A 545 16.32 4.23 4.13
C VAL A 545 14.81 4.14 4.40
N PHE A 546 14.41 3.50 5.51
CA PHE A 546 13.07 3.02 5.84
C PHE A 546 12.63 1.80 5.03
N SER A 547 11.53 1.17 5.46
CA SER A 547 10.88 0.09 4.70
C SER A 547 10.28 0.61 3.39
N TRP A 548 10.27 -0.24 2.36
CA TRP A 548 9.77 0.05 1.01
C TRP A 548 8.33 0.58 0.94
N ASP A 549 7.54 0.38 2.00
CA ASP A 549 6.15 0.81 2.11
C ASP A 549 5.98 2.13 2.92
N PHE A 550 7.08 2.85 3.17
CA PHE A 550 7.13 4.16 3.82
C PHE A 550 7.20 5.30 2.79
N PHE A 551 6.07 5.96 2.51
CA PHE A 551 5.98 7.06 1.53
C PHE A 551 6.66 6.73 0.19
N ASN A 552 6.35 5.54 -0.32
CA ASN A 552 6.87 4.92 -1.54
C ASN A 552 6.73 5.71 -2.85
N ILE A 553 5.92 6.79 -2.90
CA ILE A 553 5.85 7.67 -4.08
C ILE A 553 6.90 8.80 -4.05
N PHE A 554 7.61 8.99 -2.92
CA PHE A 554 8.59 10.05 -2.74
C PHE A 554 10.04 9.57 -2.87
N PHE A 555 10.25 8.27 -2.99
CA PHE A 555 11.58 7.66 -2.99
C PHE A 555 11.55 6.35 -3.79
N ASP A 556 12.45 6.19 -4.76
CA ASP A 556 12.59 4.96 -5.54
C ASP A 556 13.28 3.86 -4.70
N TYR A 557 12.47 3.19 -3.89
CA TYR A 557 12.92 2.05 -3.10
C TYR A 557 13.35 0.85 -3.94
N ARG A 558 12.80 0.68 -5.14
CA ARG A 558 13.11 -0.48 -5.97
C ARG A 558 14.54 -0.38 -6.44
N LYS A 559 14.87 0.72 -7.13
CA LYS A 559 16.21 0.96 -7.65
C LYS A 559 17.25 1.07 -6.53
N TYR A 560 16.90 1.69 -5.40
CA TYR A 560 17.81 1.78 -4.26
C TYR A 560 18.19 0.40 -3.68
N LEU A 561 17.22 -0.48 -3.45
CA LEU A 561 17.49 -1.80 -2.85
C LEU A 561 18.09 -2.79 -3.85
N ASP A 562 17.76 -2.66 -5.14
CA ASP A 562 18.42 -3.43 -6.22
C ASP A 562 19.91 -3.10 -6.29
N LEU A 563 20.28 -1.81 -6.27
CA LEU A 563 21.67 -1.36 -6.25
C LEU A 563 22.45 -1.86 -5.01
N VAL A 564 21.82 -1.84 -3.83
CA VAL A 564 22.42 -2.42 -2.62
C VAL A 564 22.65 -3.92 -2.79
N SER A 565 21.67 -4.64 -3.32
CA SER A 565 21.76 -6.08 -3.57
C SER A 565 22.86 -6.40 -4.59
N GLU A 566 22.92 -5.67 -5.70
CA GLU A 566 23.97 -5.80 -6.73
C GLU A 566 25.37 -5.59 -6.16
N ASN A 567 25.54 -4.60 -5.28
CA ASN A 567 26.85 -4.37 -4.65
C ASN A 567 27.24 -5.52 -3.72
N LEU A 568 26.30 -6.01 -2.91
CA LEU A 568 26.53 -7.14 -2.01
C LEU A 568 26.82 -8.44 -2.78
N MET A 569 26.30 -8.58 -3.99
CA MET A 569 26.62 -9.69 -4.93
C MET A 569 27.95 -9.49 -5.66
N GLY A 570 28.61 -8.35 -5.52
CA GLY A 570 29.83 -7.99 -6.25
C GLY A 570 29.61 -7.66 -7.74
N ALA A 571 28.36 -7.41 -8.15
CA ALA A 571 28.01 -7.05 -9.54
C ALA A 571 28.39 -5.59 -9.87
N ILE A 572 28.44 -4.72 -8.86
CA ILE A 572 28.83 -3.32 -8.97
C ILE A 572 29.82 -2.95 -7.87
N SER A 573 30.79 -2.07 -8.17
CA SER A 573 31.78 -1.61 -7.20
C SER A 573 31.17 -0.71 -6.12
N PHE A 574 31.81 -0.68 -4.95
CA PHE A 574 31.35 0.13 -3.82
C PHE A 574 31.27 1.63 -4.15
N ASP A 575 32.25 2.17 -4.88
CA ASP A 575 32.26 3.60 -5.23
C ASP A 575 31.13 3.93 -6.23
N SER A 576 30.89 3.06 -7.21
CA SER A 576 29.83 3.27 -8.21
C SER A 576 28.44 3.16 -7.59
N VAL A 577 28.22 2.19 -6.69
CA VAL A 577 26.93 2.09 -5.98
C VAL A 577 26.71 3.31 -5.10
N CYS A 578 27.74 3.77 -4.35
CA CYS A 578 27.62 4.95 -3.51
C CYS A 578 27.22 6.20 -4.31
N GLU A 579 27.84 6.42 -5.48
CA GLU A 579 27.48 7.54 -6.37
C GLU A 579 26.00 7.48 -6.80
N GLN A 580 25.52 6.30 -7.18
CA GLN A 580 24.14 6.12 -7.61
C GLN A 580 23.14 6.26 -6.47
N LEU A 581 23.43 5.72 -5.28
CA LEU A 581 22.57 5.87 -4.10
C LEU A 581 22.49 7.34 -3.65
N ILE A 582 23.59 8.10 -3.76
CA ILE A 582 23.58 9.55 -3.49
C ILE A 582 22.65 10.27 -4.48
N LYS A 583 22.71 9.94 -5.77
CA LYS A 583 21.82 10.52 -6.80
C LYS A 583 20.34 10.25 -6.50
N LEU A 584 19.99 9.02 -6.10
CA LEU A 584 18.61 8.68 -5.74
C LEU A 584 18.11 9.45 -4.50
N ILE A 585 18.98 9.62 -3.49
CA ILE A 585 18.63 10.44 -2.33
C ILE A 585 18.44 11.92 -2.75
N PHE A 586 19.35 12.46 -3.57
CA PHE A 586 19.24 13.82 -4.08
C PHE A 586 17.96 14.02 -4.90
N ALA A 587 17.61 13.08 -5.77
CA ALA A 587 16.38 13.13 -6.55
C ALA A 587 15.15 13.27 -5.64
N SER A 588 15.11 12.46 -4.57
CA SER A 588 14.07 12.55 -3.55
C SER A 588 14.07 13.89 -2.81
N LEU A 589 15.24 14.42 -2.43
CA LEU A 589 15.35 15.71 -1.73
C LEU A 589 14.91 16.90 -2.60
N TYR A 590 15.36 16.97 -3.86
CA TYR A 590 14.87 17.96 -4.83
C TYR A 590 13.37 17.82 -5.03
N TYR A 591 12.86 16.60 -5.11
CA TYR A 591 11.43 16.37 -5.19
C TYR A 591 10.68 16.92 -3.96
N TYR A 592 11.16 16.67 -2.73
CA TYR A 592 10.60 17.31 -1.54
C TYR A 592 10.68 18.83 -1.61
N GLN A 593 11.81 19.40 -2.03
CA GLN A 593 11.98 20.83 -2.19
C GLN A 593 10.92 21.41 -3.10
N GLY A 594 10.78 20.87 -4.32
CA GLY A 594 9.79 21.27 -5.31
C GLY A 594 8.36 21.15 -4.77
N ARG A 595 8.07 20.09 -4.01
CA ARG A 595 6.76 19.92 -3.36
C ARG A 595 6.46 20.99 -2.30
N TYR A 596 7.46 21.68 -1.73
CA TYR A 596 7.28 22.78 -0.79
C TYR A 596 7.39 24.16 -1.45
N SER A 597 8.42 24.39 -2.26
CA SER A 597 8.72 25.63 -2.98
C SER A 597 7.68 25.90 -4.08
N GLY A 598 7.30 24.86 -4.84
CA GLY A 598 6.53 24.97 -6.08
C GLY A 598 7.38 25.35 -7.29
N GLU A 599 8.71 25.38 -7.15
CA GLU A 599 9.63 25.79 -8.21
C GLU A 599 9.85 24.68 -9.24
N LEU A 600 9.89 25.06 -10.52
CA LEU A 600 10.03 24.10 -11.62
C LEU A 600 11.39 23.40 -11.63
N GLU A 601 12.47 24.14 -11.36
CA GLU A 601 13.83 23.60 -11.44
C GLU A 601 14.06 22.49 -10.41
N ASP A 602 13.43 22.55 -9.24
CA ASP A 602 13.51 21.47 -8.24
C ASP A 602 12.92 20.15 -8.80
N PHE A 603 11.76 20.20 -9.46
CA PHE A 603 11.17 19.02 -10.07
C PHE A 603 11.98 18.50 -11.27
N LYS A 604 12.58 19.41 -12.02
CA LYS A 604 13.46 19.08 -13.14
C LYS A 604 14.72 18.37 -12.66
N GLU A 605 15.36 18.84 -11.59
CA GLU A 605 16.54 18.18 -11.02
C GLU A 605 16.21 16.81 -10.43
N ALA A 606 15.05 16.67 -9.76
CA ALA A 606 14.57 15.37 -9.33
C ALA A 606 14.41 14.38 -10.50
N PHE A 607 13.81 14.85 -11.60
CA PHE A 607 13.66 14.06 -12.83
C PHE A 607 15.00 13.74 -13.52
N ASN A 608 15.94 14.69 -13.58
CA ASN A 608 17.25 14.49 -14.22
C ASN A 608 18.09 13.44 -13.48
N LEU A 609 17.99 13.42 -12.15
CA LEU A 609 18.72 12.47 -11.31
C LEU A 609 18.12 11.07 -11.32
N ASP A 610 16.81 10.95 -11.55
CA ASP A 610 16.10 9.67 -11.59
C ASP A 610 14.90 9.68 -12.55
N SER A 611 15.21 9.65 -13.86
CA SER A 611 14.25 9.80 -14.95
C SER A 611 13.28 8.63 -15.10
N GLU A 612 13.69 7.46 -14.62
CA GLU A 612 12.92 6.22 -14.72
C GLU A 612 11.80 6.16 -13.68
N PHE A 613 11.93 6.89 -12.58
CA PHE A 613 10.91 6.88 -11.53
C PHE A 613 9.67 7.68 -11.96
N PRO A 614 8.50 7.04 -12.18
CA PRO A 614 7.38 7.67 -12.87
C PRO A 614 6.82 8.92 -12.17
N TYR A 615 6.93 8.98 -10.84
CA TYR A 615 6.42 10.11 -10.08
C TYR A 615 7.24 11.38 -10.32
N TYR A 616 8.56 11.32 -10.37
CA TYR A 616 9.37 12.53 -10.61
C TYR A 616 9.10 13.09 -12.01
N LYS A 617 8.98 12.21 -13.01
CA LYS A 617 8.56 12.57 -14.37
C LYS A 617 7.17 13.22 -14.38
N PHE A 618 6.19 12.65 -13.68
CA PHE A 618 4.82 13.18 -13.62
C PHE A 618 4.75 14.57 -12.98
N TRP A 619 5.43 14.76 -11.86
CA TRP A 619 5.40 16.04 -11.15
C TRP A 619 6.17 17.13 -11.88
N TYR A 620 7.25 16.78 -12.58
CA TYR A 620 7.92 17.72 -13.49
C TYR A 620 6.99 18.14 -14.63
N ALA A 621 6.31 17.19 -15.27
CA ALA A 621 5.31 17.49 -16.28
C ALA A 621 4.18 18.36 -15.74
N GLN A 622 3.70 18.11 -14.53
CA GLN A 622 2.68 18.94 -13.89
C GLN A 622 3.14 20.38 -13.65
N ALA A 623 4.37 20.57 -13.17
CA ALA A 623 4.94 21.90 -12.97
C ALA A 623 5.11 22.66 -14.30
N LEU A 624 5.49 21.98 -15.39
CA LEU A 624 5.56 22.54 -16.74
C LEU A 624 4.17 23.01 -17.23
N VAL A 625 3.12 22.18 -17.08
CA VAL A 625 1.74 22.55 -17.42
C VAL A 625 1.29 23.78 -16.65
N GLN A 626 1.68 23.89 -15.37
CA GLN A 626 1.31 25.03 -14.52
C GLN A 626 2.00 26.32 -14.93
N ARG A 627 3.27 26.27 -15.35
CA ARG A 627 4.01 27.45 -15.83
C ARG A 627 3.47 27.92 -17.19
N GLY A 628 3.21 26.97 -18.10
CA GLY A 628 2.44 27.22 -19.33
C GLY A 628 3.18 27.97 -20.43
N GLU A 629 4.51 28.06 -20.39
CA GLU A 629 5.29 28.66 -21.48
C GLU A 629 5.24 27.78 -22.75
N PRO A 630 5.38 28.34 -23.96
CA PRO A 630 5.25 27.57 -25.21
C PRO A 630 6.18 26.35 -25.33
N GLU A 631 7.40 26.45 -24.80
CA GLU A 631 8.37 25.35 -24.77
C GLU A 631 7.99 24.28 -23.73
N ASP A 632 7.43 24.70 -22.60
CA ASP A 632 6.96 23.81 -21.55
C ASP A 632 5.78 22.96 -21.99
N VAL A 633 4.85 23.54 -22.74
CA VAL A 633 3.68 22.83 -23.25
C VAL A 633 4.10 21.61 -24.07
N LYS A 634 5.09 21.77 -24.96
CA LYS A 634 5.59 20.67 -25.80
C LYS A 634 6.29 19.60 -24.98
N LEU A 635 7.13 20.01 -24.02
CA LEU A 635 7.84 19.08 -23.16
C LEU A 635 6.87 18.32 -22.24
N ALA A 636 5.92 19.03 -21.61
CA ALA A 636 4.88 18.44 -20.78
C ALA A 636 4.03 17.45 -21.57
N GLU A 637 3.61 17.80 -22.79
CA GLU A 637 2.86 16.89 -23.67
C GLU A 637 3.65 15.60 -23.92
N SER A 638 4.93 15.70 -24.29
CA SER A 638 5.79 14.54 -24.52
C SER A 638 5.90 13.63 -23.29
N LEU A 639 6.17 14.21 -22.12
CA LEU A 639 6.31 13.46 -20.87
C LEU A 639 4.98 12.81 -20.46
N LEU A 640 3.86 13.51 -20.60
CA LEU A 640 2.54 12.99 -20.25
C LEU A 640 2.10 11.88 -21.18
N VAL A 641 2.33 11.99 -22.50
CA VAL A 641 2.03 10.91 -23.45
C VAL A 641 2.80 9.64 -23.05
N GLU A 642 4.10 9.75 -22.79
CA GLU A 642 4.93 8.63 -22.35
C GLU A 642 4.38 7.97 -21.07
N LEU A 643 4.01 8.79 -20.06
CA LEU A 643 3.44 8.30 -18.81
C LEU A 643 2.08 7.62 -19.00
N VAL A 644 1.22 8.12 -19.88
CA VAL A 644 -0.07 7.48 -20.16
C VAL A 644 0.11 6.12 -20.82
N GLU A 645 1.12 5.96 -21.67
CA GLU A 645 1.33 4.73 -22.42
C GLU A 645 2.00 3.62 -21.60
N ASN A 646 2.89 3.96 -20.67
CA ASN A 646 3.80 2.95 -20.08
C ASN A 646 3.95 3.01 -18.55
N SER A 647 3.24 3.88 -17.83
CA SER A 647 3.49 4.08 -16.39
C SER A 647 2.35 3.66 -15.46
N ILE A 648 2.67 3.54 -14.17
CA ILE A 648 1.69 3.36 -13.07
C ILE A 648 0.82 4.60 -12.80
N VAL A 649 1.25 5.79 -13.24
CA VAL A 649 0.54 7.07 -13.06
C VAL A 649 -0.23 7.50 -14.31
N PHE A 650 -0.54 6.54 -15.19
CA PHE A 650 -1.16 6.79 -16.50
C PHE A 650 -2.53 7.46 -16.42
N VAL A 651 -3.29 7.23 -15.34
CA VAL A 651 -4.61 7.85 -15.16
C VAL A 651 -4.44 9.33 -14.84
N GLU A 652 -3.59 9.65 -13.87
CA GLU A 652 -3.25 11.01 -13.45
C GLU A 652 -2.63 11.80 -14.61
N ALA A 653 -1.67 11.20 -15.32
CA ALA A 653 -1.03 11.78 -16.50
C ALA A 653 -2.04 12.11 -17.61
N TYR A 654 -3.02 11.24 -17.85
CA TYR A 654 -4.03 11.47 -18.88
C TYR A 654 -4.96 12.64 -18.56
N TYR A 655 -5.37 12.78 -17.31
CA TYR A 655 -6.21 13.92 -16.93
C TYR A 655 -5.47 15.24 -17.04
N LEU A 656 -4.18 15.25 -16.67
CA LEU A 656 -3.32 16.41 -16.84
C LEU A 656 -3.09 16.73 -18.33
N LEU A 657 -2.91 15.71 -19.18
CA LEU A 657 -2.81 15.87 -20.63
C LEU A 657 -4.11 16.46 -21.23
N LYS A 658 -5.28 16.02 -20.75
CA LYS A 658 -6.56 16.62 -21.14
C LYS A 658 -6.67 18.09 -20.76
N GLN A 659 -6.23 18.44 -19.55
CA GLN A 659 -6.19 19.83 -19.12
C GLN A 659 -5.32 20.66 -20.06
N LEU A 660 -4.13 20.17 -20.40
CA LEU A 660 -3.21 20.84 -21.33
C LEU A 660 -3.83 21.04 -22.71
N GLN A 661 -4.61 20.08 -23.23
CA GLN A 661 -5.28 20.22 -24.54
C GLN A 661 -6.30 21.36 -24.54
N VAL A 662 -7.09 21.51 -23.48
CA VAL A 662 -8.08 22.59 -23.34
C VAL A 662 -7.38 23.95 -23.39
N THR A 663 -6.21 24.06 -22.77
CA THR A 663 -5.46 25.32 -22.68
C THR A 663 -4.63 25.63 -23.94
N ALA A 664 -4.02 24.62 -24.57
CA ALA A 664 -3.04 24.79 -25.66
C ALA A 664 -3.57 24.57 -27.09
N ARG A 665 -4.83 24.12 -27.26
CA ARG A 665 -5.55 23.98 -28.55
C ARG A 665 -4.82 23.21 -29.69
N SER A 666 -3.82 22.35 -29.42
CA SER A 666 -3.06 21.68 -30.51
C SER A 666 -2.83 20.15 -30.41
N ILE A 667 -3.38 19.46 -29.41
CA ILE A 667 -2.99 18.07 -29.05
C ILE A 667 -3.87 16.99 -29.73
N GLY A 668 -4.21 17.17 -31.00
CA GLY A 668 -5.42 16.55 -31.59
C GLY A 668 -5.40 15.05 -31.93
N SER A 669 -4.25 14.41 -32.19
CA SER A 669 -4.25 13.08 -32.83
C SER A 669 -4.02 11.89 -31.88
N HIS A 670 -3.31 12.07 -30.76
CA HIS A 670 -2.97 10.96 -29.86
C HIS A 670 -4.04 10.71 -28.79
N LEU A 671 -4.82 11.73 -28.46
CA LEU A 671 -5.72 11.69 -27.30
C LEU A 671 -6.88 10.69 -27.45
N ASP A 672 -7.36 10.43 -28.67
CA ASP A 672 -8.45 9.46 -28.88
C ASP A 672 -8.02 8.05 -28.52
N ARG A 673 -6.80 7.65 -28.91
CA ARG A 673 -6.21 6.35 -28.54
C ARG A 673 -6.00 6.26 -27.03
N LEU A 674 -5.38 7.27 -26.42
CA LEU A 674 -5.13 7.31 -24.98
C LEU A 674 -6.42 7.31 -24.15
N THR A 675 -7.45 8.02 -24.64
CA THR A 675 -8.79 8.03 -24.05
C THR A 675 -9.39 6.64 -24.00
N GLN A 676 -9.18 5.81 -25.04
CA GLN A 676 -9.66 4.43 -25.04
C GLN A 676 -8.94 3.58 -23.99
N ILE A 677 -7.62 3.71 -23.84
CA ILE A 677 -6.82 2.99 -22.82
C ILE A 677 -7.34 3.32 -21.42
N VAL A 678 -7.47 4.61 -21.09
CA VAL A 678 -7.91 5.04 -19.75
C VAL A 678 -9.36 4.68 -19.48
N LYS A 679 -10.27 4.85 -20.46
CA LYS A 679 -11.67 4.43 -20.30
C LYS A 679 -11.82 2.93 -20.07
N ARG A 680 -10.98 2.09 -20.69
CA ARG A 680 -10.96 0.63 -20.43
C ARG A 680 -10.55 0.34 -19.00
N SER A 681 -9.45 0.96 -18.54
CA SER A 681 -9.02 0.84 -17.14
C SER A 681 -10.13 1.28 -16.17
N GLN A 682 -10.69 2.48 -16.33
CA GLN A 682 -11.67 3.05 -15.39
C GLN A 682 -12.98 2.26 -15.26
N ARG A 683 -13.46 1.63 -16.34
CA ARG A 683 -14.71 0.86 -16.31
C ARG A 683 -14.58 -0.45 -15.53
N GLN A 684 -13.36 -0.94 -15.31
CA GLN A 684 -13.12 -2.31 -14.89
C GLN A 684 -11.99 -2.46 -13.86
N HIS A 685 -11.44 -1.35 -13.36
CA HIS A 685 -10.39 -1.31 -12.34
C HIS A 685 -10.93 -0.77 -11.01
N ILE A 686 -10.82 -1.57 -9.94
CA ILE A 686 -11.25 -1.19 -8.58
C ILE A 686 -10.02 -0.95 -7.70
N PHE A 687 -9.91 0.25 -7.11
CA PHE A 687 -8.89 0.58 -6.14
C PHE A 687 -9.34 0.20 -4.71
N LEU A 688 -8.72 -0.82 -4.12
CA LEU A 688 -9.00 -1.25 -2.73
C LEU A 688 -7.85 -0.93 -1.75
N GLU A 689 -6.61 -0.83 -2.22
CA GLU A 689 -5.42 -0.63 -1.37
C GLU A 689 -5.30 0.77 -0.73
N ASP A 690 -6.14 1.73 -1.15
CA ASP A 690 -5.91 3.16 -0.91
C ASP A 690 -6.61 3.72 0.35
N VAL A 691 -7.48 2.95 1.00
CA VAL A 691 -8.29 3.44 2.14
C VAL A 691 -7.43 3.67 3.41
N GLY A 692 -6.33 2.94 3.55
CA GLY A 692 -5.47 3.00 4.74
C GLY A 692 -4.35 4.05 4.67
N LEU A 693 -3.86 4.39 3.48
CA LEU A 693 -2.79 5.37 3.28
C LEU A 693 -3.30 6.80 3.17
N LYS A 694 -4.58 7.02 2.77
CA LYS A 694 -5.23 8.35 2.79
C LYS A 694 -5.12 9.11 4.12
N ASN A 695 -5.02 8.39 5.26
CA ASN A 695 -4.83 9.00 6.59
C ASN A 695 -3.36 9.32 6.93
N LEU A 696 -2.41 8.79 6.15
CA LEU A 696 -0.97 9.04 6.25
C LEU A 696 -0.47 9.99 5.15
N GLN A 697 -1.27 10.27 4.12
CA GLN A 697 -0.93 11.22 3.06
C GLN A 697 -0.51 12.55 3.70
N PRO A 698 0.64 13.13 3.33
CA PRO A 698 0.98 14.48 3.76
C PRO A 698 -0.14 15.43 3.31
N PRO A 699 -0.29 16.63 3.92
CA PRO A 699 -1.18 17.66 3.41
C PRO A 699 -1.00 17.92 1.90
N LEU A 700 0.19 17.59 1.37
CA LEU A 700 0.65 17.78 0.00
C LEU A 700 0.08 16.81 -1.05
N ASN A 701 -0.45 15.63 -0.70
CA ASN A 701 -0.86 14.59 -1.68
C ASN A 701 -2.37 14.52 -1.98
N ALA A 702 -3.15 15.44 -1.44
CA ALA A 702 -4.59 15.39 -1.67
C ALA A 702 -4.97 15.73 -3.14
N SER A 703 -4.06 16.25 -3.96
CA SER A 703 -4.26 16.52 -5.40
C SER A 703 -4.79 15.32 -6.19
N ASP A 704 -4.36 14.11 -5.85
CA ASP A 704 -4.70 12.91 -6.63
C ASP A 704 -6.17 12.49 -6.41
N SER A 705 -6.71 12.75 -5.22
CA SER A 705 -8.14 12.58 -4.91
C SER A 705 -9.04 13.61 -5.61
N PHE A 706 -8.49 14.75 -6.04
CA PHE A 706 -9.26 15.87 -6.58
C PHE A 706 -9.77 15.62 -8.02
N VAL A 707 -9.03 14.85 -8.81
CA VAL A 707 -9.33 14.61 -10.24
C VAL A 707 -10.30 13.45 -10.46
N GLN A 708 -10.21 12.39 -9.64
CA GLN A 708 -11.13 11.24 -9.71
C GLN A 708 -12.53 11.54 -9.14
N ALA A 709 -12.63 12.41 -8.13
CA ALA A 709 -13.87 12.56 -7.37
C ALA A 709 -14.90 13.50 -8.03
N GLY A 710 -14.46 14.42 -8.90
CA GLY A 710 -15.32 15.41 -9.56
C GLY A 710 -15.75 15.12 -11.01
N SER A 711 -15.16 14.15 -11.72
CA SER A 711 -15.32 14.08 -13.18
C SER A 711 -16.41 13.13 -13.70
N ASP A 712 -16.79 12.10 -12.95
CA ASP A 712 -17.68 11.04 -13.48
C ASP A 712 -19.19 11.36 -13.40
N ARG A 713 -19.59 12.46 -12.75
CA ARG A 713 -21.02 12.80 -12.54
C ARG A 713 -21.38 14.27 -12.73
N VAL A 714 -20.43 15.11 -13.14
CA VAL A 714 -20.67 16.54 -13.36
C VAL A 714 -21.10 16.76 -14.82
N THR A 715 -22.29 17.30 -15.01
CA THR A 715 -22.78 17.77 -16.30
C THR A 715 -22.68 19.28 -16.35
N VAL A 716 -21.99 19.79 -17.36
CA VAL A 716 -21.90 21.23 -17.66
C VAL A 716 -23.17 21.62 -18.44
N GLN A 717 -24.07 22.37 -17.81
CA GLN A 717 -25.31 22.83 -18.42
C GLN A 717 -25.11 24.12 -19.21
N LYS A 718 -24.21 24.99 -18.73
CA LYS A 718 -23.79 26.23 -19.37
C LYS A 718 -22.30 26.44 -19.11
N ASN A 719 -21.58 26.84 -20.15
CA ASN A 719 -20.21 27.32 -20.04
C ASN A 719 -20.03 28.46 -21.04
N ARG A 720 -20.13 29.69 -20.54
CA ARG A 720 -19.97 30.88 -21.36
C ARG A 720 -18.50 31.09 -21.67
N GLU A 721 -18.14 31.16 -22.95
CA GLU A 721 -16.79 31.59 -23.34
C GLU A 721 -16.61 33.08 -23.02
N LEU A 722 -15.61 33.38 -22.18
CA LEU A 722 -15.21 34.74 -21.86
C LEU A 722 -14.07 35.19 -22.80
N PRO A 723 -14.05 36.46 -23.25
CA PRO A 723 -13.02 36.97 -24.17
C PRO A 723 -11.60 36.99 -23.57
N LYS A 724 -11.51 37.04 -22.24
CA LYS A 724 -10.27 37.03 -21.45
C LYS A 724 -10.46 36.09 -20.27
N SER A 725 -9.36 35.50 -19.79
CA SER A 725 -9.40 34.71 -18.56
C SER A 725 -9.77 35.61 -17.37
N PRO A 726 -10.82 35.27 -16.60
CA PRO A 726 -11.20 36.04 -15.43
C PRO A 726 -10.07 35.99 -14.38
N LYS A 727 -9.96 37.04 -13.57
CA LYS A 727 -9.04 37.08 -12.43
C LYS A 727 -9.60 36.30 -11.24
N VAL A 728 -10.91 36.39 -11.02
CA VAL A 728 -11.63 35.81 -9.88
C VAL A 728 -12.76 34.90 -10.36
N SER A 729 -12.90 33.70 -9.79
CA SER A 729 -14.07 32.84 -10.00
C SER A 729 -14.87 32.73 -8.71
N VAL A 730 -16.16 33.11 -8.74
CA VAL A 730 -17.07 32.96 -7.61
C VAL A 730 -17.84 31.66 -7.75
N ILE A 731 -17.62 30.72 -6.83
CA ILE A 731 -18.25 29.41 -6.80
C ILE A 731 -19.36 29.43 -5.76
N LEU A 732 -20.59 29.29 -6.25
CA LEU A 732 -21.80 29.19 -5.44
C LEU A 732 -22.38 27.78 -5.56
N LEU A 733 -22.82 27.23 -4.43
CA LEU A 733 -23.36 25.89 -4.37
C LEU A 733 -24.84 25.91 -3.94
N ASP A 734 -25.66 25.08 -4.57
CA ASP A 734 -27.04 24.80 -4.16
C ASP A 734 -27.35 23.29 -4.17
N TRP A 735 -28.50 22.94 -3.62
CA TRP A 735 -28.93 21.57 -3.33
C TRP A 735 -30.43 21.37 -3.54
N CYS A 736 -30.99 21.90 -4.63
CA CYS A 736 -32.40 21.86 -5.00
C CYS A 736 -33.39 22.59 -4.09
N TRP A 737 -32.95 23.35 -3.08
CA TRP A 737 -33.86 23.91 -2.07
C TRP A 737 -34.32 25.34 -2.36
N ARG A 738 -33.68 26.05 -3.29
CA ARG A 738 -33.94 27.49 -3.47
C ARG A 738 -34.95 27.80 -4.56
N ASP A 739 -35.75 28.81 -4.25
CA ASP A 739 -36.68 29.44 -5.18
C ASP A 739 -36.39 30.94 -5.38
N ARG A 740 -35.27 31.45 -4.83
CA ARG A 740 -34.82 32.85 -4.98
C ARG A 740 -33.31 32.92 -5.16
N PHE A 741 -32.83 33.71 -6.13
CA PHE A 741 -31.43 33.78 -6.56
C PHE A 741 -30.82 35.18 -6.44
N GLN A 742 -31.20 35.95 -5.42
CA GLN A 742 -30.76 37.33 -5.18
C GLN A 742 -29.22 37.50 -5.11
N VAL A 743 -28.50 36.44 -4.72
CA VAL A 743 -27.02 36.42 -4.76
C VAL A 743 -26.47 36.70 -6.16
N LEU A 744 -27.12 36.19 -7.20
CA LEU A 744 -26.71 36.38 -8.59
C LEU A 744 -26.93 37.83 -9.05
N ASP A 745 -27.96 38.51 -8.53
CA ASP A 745 -28.17 39.93 -8.77
C ASP A 745 -27.03 40.76 -8.16
N SER A 746 -26.73 40.51 -6.88
CA SER A 746 -25.65 41.22 -6.18
C SER A 746 -24.28 41.03 -6.84
N LEU A 747 -24.01 39.84 -7.39
CA LEU A 747 -22.78 39.56 -8.14
C LEU A 747 -22.82 40.10 -9.57
N SER A 748 -23.99 40.41 -10.12
CA SER A 748 -24.10 41.05 -11.44
C SER A 748 -23.91 42.57 -11.35
N GLU A 749 -24.13 43.15 -10.16
CA GLU A 749 -24.04 44.59 -9.87
C GLU A 749 -22.67 45.01 -9.28
N GLN A 750 -21.59 44.29 -9.61
CA GLN A 750 -20.25 44.65 -9.12
C GLN A 750 -19.66 45.85 -9.89
N ASN A 751 -18.81 46.63 -9.23
CA ASN A 751 -18.10 47.79 -9.79
C ASN A 751 -16.85 47.39 -10.62
N VAL A 752 -16.62 46.10 -10.81
CA VAL A 752 -15.55 45.52 -11.64
C VAL A 752 -16.13 45.08 -12.98
N PRO A 753 -15.44 45.29 -14.12
CA PRO A 753 -15.90 44.78 -15.40
C PRO A 753 -16.14 43.26 -15.37
N ARG A 754 -17.26 42.78 -15.93
CA ARG A 754 -17.60 41.34 -15.95
C ARG A 754 -16.56 40.45 -16.62
N GLU A 755 -15.68 40.99 -17.47
CA GLU A 755 -14.57 40.22 -18.03
C GLU A 755 -13.49 39.82 -17.02
N GLN A 756 -13.44 40.46 -15.84
CA GLN A 756 -12.44 40.18 -14.81
C GLN A 756 -12.89 39.13 -13.78
N TYR A 757 -14.16 38.70 -13.81
CA TYR A 757 -14.63 37.65 -12.91
C TYR A 757 -15.74 36.82 -13.54
N GLU A 758 -15.88 35.59 -13.07
CA GLU A 758 -16.97 34.70 -13.50
C GLU A 758 -17.78 34.20 -12.31
N ILE A 759 -19.04 33.86 -12.58
CA ILE A 759 -19.94 33.25 -11.61
C ILE A 759 -20.18 31.80 -12.02
N ILE A 760 -19.83 30.89 -11.11
CA ILE A 760 -19.99 29.44 -11.27
C ILE A 760 -21.05 28.98 -10.31
N TRP A 761 -22.17 28.52 -10.84
CA TRP A 761 -23.24 27.91 -10.07
C TRP A 761 -23.13 26.39 -10.12
N VAL A 762 -23.11 25.75 -8.96
CA VAL A 762 -23.06 24.29 -8.83
C VAL A 762 -24.32 23.79 -8.14
N GLU A 763 -25.19 23.14 -8.89
CA GLU A 763 -26.29 22.35 -8.32
C GLU A 763 -25.79 20.93 -8.02
N LEU A 764 -25.85 20.52 -6.75
CA LEU A 764 -25.39 19.18 -6.36
C LEU A 764 -26.24 18.05 -6.94
N TYR A 765 -27.51 18.29 -7.21
CA TYR A 765 -28.40 17.29 -7.82
C TYR A 765 -28.52 17.58 -9.33
N ASN A 766 -29.75 17.56 -9.87
CA ASN A 766 -30.02 17.69 -11.30
C ASN A 766 -31.03 18.79 -11.64
N ARG A 767 -31.37 19.68 -10.69
CA ARG A 767 -32.30 20.79 -10.91
C ARG A 767 -31.61 21.95 -11.65
N VAL A 768 -32.02 22.22 -12.87
CA VAL A 768 -31.56 23.40 -13.63
C VAL A 768 -32.61 24.50 -13.56
N MET A 769 -32.25 25.66 -13.02
CA MET A 769 -33.15 26.80 -12.88
C MET A 769 -32.95 27.83 -13.99
N PRO A 770 -34.01 28.31 -14.66
CA PRO A 770 -33.89 29.29 -15.74
C PRO A 770 -33.14 30.56 -15.35
N GLU A 771 -33.42 31.10 -14.15
CA GLU A 771 -32.77 32.32 -13.65
C GLU A 771 -31.26 32.15 -13.44
N VAL A 772 -30.83 30.97 -12.98
CA VAL A 772 -29.40 30.63 -12.85
C VAL A 772 -28.76 30.51 -14.24
N MET A 773 -29.44 29.87 -15.19
CA MET A 773 -28.97 29.75 -16.57
C MET A 773 -28.85 31.10 -17.27
N GLU A 774 -29.65 32.08 -16.89
CA GLU A 774 -29.54 33.45 -17.39
C GLU A 774 -28.31 34.17 -16.79
N LYS A 775 -28.19 34.17 -15.46
CA LYS A 775 -27.27 35.07 -14.73
C LYS A 775 -25.86 34.51 -14.45
N ALA A 776 -25.70 33.20 -14.33
CA ALA A 776 -24.38 32.60 -14.09
C ALA A 776 -23.60 32.42 -15.40
N ASP A 777 -22.27 32.51 -15.36
CA ASP A 777 -21.42 32.28 -16.54
C ASP A 777 -21.22 30.78 -16.78
N VAL A 778 -21.13 30.00 -15.70
CA VAL A 778 -21.03 28.55 -15.71
C VAL A 778 -22.09 27.93 -14.82
N VAL A 779 -22.76 26.88 -15.31
CA VAL A 779 -23.76 26.12 -14.55
C VAL A 779 -23.42 24.63 -14.61
N LEU A 780 -23.22 24.03 -13.43
CA LEU A 780 -22.88 22.63 -13.25
C LEU A 780 -24.01 21.91 -12.50
N THR A 781 -24.27 20.64 -12.87
CA THR A 781 -25.12 19.72 -12.10
C THR A 781 -24.33 18.45 -11.78
N CYS A 782 -24.34 17.97 -10.52
CA CYS A 782 -23.55 16.80 -10.12
C CYS A 782 -24.33 15.46 -10.08
N ASP A 783 -25.63 15.45 -10.43
CA ASP A 783 -26.53 14.29 -10.44
C ASP A 783 -26.39 13.38 -9.20
N ARG A 784 -26.21 13.99 -8.03
CA ARG A 784 -25.98 13.24 -6.80
C ARG A 784 -27.22 12.43 -6.43
N LYS A 785 -27.02 11.24 -5.88
CA LYS A 785 -28.09 10.45 -5.23
C LYS A 785 -27.78 10.35 -3.74
N GLY A 786 -28.78 10.58 -2.89
CA GLY A 786 -28.65 10.42 -1.44
C GLY A 786 -28.30 11.71 -0.68
N ILE A 787 -27.50 11.58 0.38
CA ILE A 787 -27.28 12.64 1.37
C ILE A 787 -26.45 13.79 0.76
N TYR A 788 -26.84 15.03 1.07
CA TYR A 788 -26.12 16.25 0.72
C TYR A 788 -24.66 16.22 1.17
N HIS A 789 -23.75 16.68 0.30
CA HIS A 789 -22.36 16.84 0.66
C HIS A 789 -21.68 17.84 -0.29
N LYS A 790 -21.48 19.04 0.27
CA LYS A 790 -21.05 20.26 -0.42
C LYS A 790 -19.64 20.21 -1.00
N HIS A 791 -18.76 19.37 -0.47
CA HIS A 791 -17.37 19.28 -0.93
C HIS A 791 -17.29 18.81 -2.39
N ILE A 792 -18.16 17.89 -2.79
CA ILE A 792 -18.25 17.43 -4.19
C ILE A 792 -18.59 18.59 -5.12
N GLY A 793 -19.57 19.42 -4.75
CA GLY A 793 -19.97 20.57 -5.56
C GLY A 793 -18.90 21.67 -5.58
N TYR A 794 -18.26 21.95 -4.44
CA TYR A 794 -17.15 22.90 -4.42
C TYR A 794 -15.97 22.43 -5.26
N ASN A 795 -15.60 21.15 -5.18
CA ASN A 795 -14.52 20.60 -6.01
C ASN A 795 -14.85 20.65 -7.50
N ALA A 796 -16.09 20.33 -7.89
CA ALA A 796 -16.57 20.51 -9.26
C ALA A 796 -16.43 21.97 -9.73
N GLY A 797 -16.82 22.93 -8.89
CA GLY A 797 -16.65 24.35 -9.18
C GLY A 797 -15.19 24.79 -9.28
N ILE A 798 -14.32 24.30 -8.40
CA ILE A 798 -12.88 24.64 -8.40
C ILE A 798 -12.20 24.11 -9.67
N LEU A 799 -12.53 22.88 -10.09
CA LEU A 799 -12.01 22.29 -11.32
C LEU A 799 -12.41 23.11 -12.55
N GLN A 800 -13.63 23.63 -12.56
CA GLN A 800 -14.17 24.39 -13.68
C GLN A 800 -13.74 25.87 -13.69
N ALA A 801 -13.36 26.42 -12.55
CA ALA A 801 -12.92 27.80 -12.41
C ALA A 801 -11.76 28.15 -13.35
N GLN A 802 -11.78 29.33 -13.96
CA GLN A 802 -10.71 29.87 -14.80
C GLN A 802 -9.88 30.94 -14.06
N GLY A 803 -10.42 31.50 -12.98
CA GLY A 803 -9.79 32.51 -12.14
C GLY A 803 -8.55 32.01 -11.39
N GLN A 804 -7.58 32.92 -11.22
CA GLN A 804 -6.39 32.67 -10.40
C GLN A 804 -6.75 32.62 -8.90
N VAL A 805 -7.77 33.38 -8.51
CA VAL A 805 -8.38 33.38 -7.18
C VAL A 805 -9.79 32.81 -7.29
N ILE A 806 -10.14 31.95 -6.34
CA ILE A 806 -11.49 31.40 -6.19
C ILE A 806 -12.12 31.97 -4.93
N VAL A 807 -13.39 32.33 -5.03
CA VAL A 807 -14.25 32.68 -3.90
C VAL A 807 -15.24 31.55 -3.71
N ILE A 808 -15.30 30.99 -2.52
CA ILE A 808 -16.29 29.97 -2.16
C ILE A 808 -17.30 30.61 -1.21
N GLY A 809 -18.56 30.65 -1.63
CA GLY A 809 -19.63 31.32 -0.92
C GLY A 809 -20.88 30.46 -0.76
N ASP A 810 -21.63 30.74 0.30
CA ASP A 810 -23.01 30.26 0.41
C ASP A 810 -23.89 31.05 -0.55
N SER A 811 -24.80 30.38 -1.26
CA SER A 811 -25.76 31.02 -2.14
C SER A 811 -26.84 31.86 -1.39
N GLN A 812 -26.82 31.95 -0.04
CA GLN A 812 -27.63 32.88 0.77
C GLN A 812 -27.01 34.27 0.93
N VAL A 813 -25.80 34.46 0.42
CA VAL A 813 -25.02 35.66 0.70
C VAL A 813 -25.45 36.79 -0.22
N ASN A 814 -25.48 38.02 0.32
CA ASN A 814 -25.62 39.23 -0.48
C ASN A 814 -24.26 39.94 -0.53
N PHE A 815 -23.73 40.15 -1.74
CA PHE A 815 -22.42 40.75 -1.93
C PHE A 815 -22.51 42.27 -2.07
N ARG A 816 -21.58 43.00 -1.44
CA ARG A 816 -21.36 44.43 -1.70
C ARG A 816 -20.91 44.63 -3.16
N SER A 817 -21.19 45.78 -3.76
CA SER A 817 -20.84 46.05 -5.16
C SER A 817 -19.33 46.14 -5.41
N ASP A 818 -18.51 46.33 -4.39
CA ASP A 818 -17.04 46.39 -4.43
C ASP A 818 -16.35 45.07 -4.02
N PHE A 819 -17.11 43.99 -3.83
CA PHE A 819 -16.58 42.73 -3.29
C PHE A 819 -15.49 42.12 -4.19
N ILE A 820 -15.73 42.07 -5.51
CA ILE A 820 -14.75 41.54 -6.46
C ILE A 820 -13.50 42.42 -6.54
N ALA A 821 -13.66 43.76 -6.46
CA ALA A 821 -12.53 44.68 -6.44
C ALA A 821 -11.63 44.43 -5.23
N SER A 822 -12.24 44.27 -4.04
CA SER A 822 -11.52 43.93 -2.80
C SER A 822 -10.75 42.61 -2.90
N ALA A 823 -11.34 41.57 -3.53
CA ALA A 823 -10.64 40.31 -3.76
C ALA A 823 -9.45 40.45 -4.72
N ILE A 824 -9.60 41.24 -5.80
CA ILE A 824 -8.52 41.53 -6.75
C ILE A 824 -7.36 42.24 -6.07
N ASP A 825 -7.66 43.28 -5.29
CA ASP A 825 -6.65 44.12 -4.62
C ASP A 825 -5.92 43.32 -3.55
N SER A 826 -6.64 42.59 -2.72
CA SER A 826 -6.06 41.84 -1.61
C SER A 826 -5.12 40.73 -2.05
N PHE A 827 -5.37 40.13 -3.22
CA PHE A 827 -4.49 39.13 -3.82
C PHE A 827 -3.41 39.73 -4.74
N GLY A 828 -3.36 41.06 -4.90
CA GLY A 828 -2.34 41.73 -5.71
C GLY A 828 -2.51 41.58 -7.23
N LEU A 829 -3.72 41.25 -7.69
CA LEU A 829 -4.00 40.89 -9.09
C LEU A 829 -4.01 42.08 -10.07
N ASN A 830 -3.67 43.28 -9.62
CA ASN A 830 -3.49 44.47 -10.46
C ASN A 830 -2.07 44.62 -11.00
N SER A 831 -1.14 43.78 -10.52
CA SER A 831 0.23 43.70 -11.02
C SER A 831 0.43 42.43 -11.84
N ASP A 832 1.43 42.41 -12.71
CA ASP A 832 1.87 41.19 -13.41
C ASP A 832 2.60 40.19 -12.49
N SER A 833 2.59 40.43 -11.18
CA SER A 833 3.22 39.56 -10.18
C SER A 833 2.30 38.43 -9.74
N GLN A 834 2.90 37.36 -9.21
CA GLN A 834 2.17 36.20 -8.70
C GLN A 834 1.20 36.60 -7.58
N PRO A 835 -0.04 36.07 -7.55
CA PRO A 835 -1.01 36.39 -6.51
C PRO A 835 -0.47 36.09 -5.11
N HIS A 836 -0.76 36.99 -4.16
CA HIS A 836 -0.36 36.81 -2.76
C HIS A 836 -0.90 35.49 -2.19
N ARG A 837 -0.05 34.78 -1.45
CA ARG A 837 -0.39 33.50 -0.80
C ARG A 837 -1.07 33.76 0.54
N ILE A 838 -2.34 34.14 0.47
CA ILE A 838 -3.18 34.42 1.64
C ILE A 838 -4.53 33.71 1.54
N VAL A 839 -5.19 33.53 2.67
CA VAL A 839 -6.60 33.17 2.75
C VAL A 839 -7.37 34.35 3.31
N ILE A 840 -8.39 34.82 2.60
CA ILE A 840 -9.23 35.93 3.09
C ILE A 840 -10.55 35.38 3.58
N ASN A 841 -10.78 35.48 4.89
CA ASN A 841 -12.06 35.12 5.48
C ASN A 841 -12.99 36.34 5.53
N HIS A 842 -14.02 36.34 4.70
CA HIS A 842 -15.03 37.39 4.67
C HIS A 842 -16.14 37.06 5.69
N ASN A 843 -15.79 37.06 6.99
CA ASN A 843 -16.63 36.59 8.10
C ASN A 843 -18.07 37.15 8.12
N LYS A 844 -18.34 38.32 7.52
CA LYS A 844 -19.68 38.93 7.47
C LYS A 844 -20.52 38.50 6.27
N THR A 845 -19.90 37.96 5.23
CA THR A 845 -20.56 37.48 4.02
C THR A 845 -20.54 35.95 3.94
N GLY A 846 -20.03 35.21 4.92
CA GLY A 846 -20.02 33.73 4.86
C GLY A 846 -19.23 33.15 3.69
N CYS A 847 -18.28 33.92 3.14
CA CYS A 847 -17.46 33.55 1.99
C CYS A 847 -15.98 33.52 2.36
N ILE A 848 -15.21 32.78 1.59
CA ILE A 848 -13.78 32.68 1.76
C ILE A 848 -13.07 32.65 0.41
N SER A 849 -11.96 33.39 0.32
CA SER A 849 -11.20 33.54 -0.91
C SER A 849 -9.85 32.85 -0.78
N PHE A 850 -9.47 32.13 -1.82
CA PHE A 850 -8.21 31.39 -1.90
C PHE A 850 -7.53 31.63 -3.24
N ARG A 851 -6.21 31.54 -3.25
CA ARG A 851 -5.51 31.25 -4.50
C ARG A 851 -5.91 29.85 -4.96
N LYS A 852 -6.43 29.74 -6.19
CA LYS A 852 -6.91 28.47 -6.75
C LYS A 852 -5.83 27.38 -6.70
N PHE A 853 -4.61 27.76 -7.00
CA PHE A 853 -3.44 26.89 -6.99
C PHE A 853 -3.22 26.20 -5.64
N ASP A 854 -3.22 26.95 -4.53
CA ASP A 854 -2.96 26.39 -3.20
C ASP A 854 -4.07 25.39 -2.80
N VAL A 855 -5.31 25.64 -3.24
CA VAL A 855 -6.44 24.72 -3.01
C VAL A 855 -6.32 23.44 -3.82
N ILE A 856 -5.91 23.52 -5.09
CA ILE A 856 -5.67 22.34 -5.94
C ILE A 856 -4.49 21.51 -5.43
N ARG A 857 -3.41 22.18 -5.00
CA ARG A 857 -2.22 21.56 -4.39
C ARG A 857 -2.57 20.75 -3.14
N LEU A 858 -3.57 21.20 -2.37
CA LEU A 858 -4.13 20.49 -1.21
C LEU A 858 -5.30 19.56 -1.54
N GLY A 859 -5.55 19.30 -2.82
CA GLY A 859 -6.56 18.33 -3.23
C GLY A 859 -8.00 18.75 -3.15
N GLY A 860 -8.27 20.04 -3.09
CA GLY A 860 -9.61 20.54 -2.85
C GLY A 860 -10.18 20.05 -1.51
N PHE A 861 -11.51 20.09 -1.38
CA PHE A 861 -12.23 19.67 -0.20
C PHE A 861 -12.29 18.14 -0.08
N ASP A 862 -12.24 17.62 1.15
CA ASP A 862 -12.27 16.18 1.40
C ASP A 862 -13.68 15.60 1.18
N GLU A 863 -13.83 14.73 0.18
CA GLU A 863 -15.11 14.11 -0.18
C GLU A 863 -15.43 12.81 0.58
N HIS A 864 -14.68 12.50 1.63
CA HIS A 864 -14.97 11.33 2.45
C HIS A 864 -16.37 11.43 3.05
N TYR A 865 -17.12 10.32 3.06
CA TYR A 865 -18.52 10.26 3.53
C TYR A 865 -18.73 10.77 4.97
N SER A 866 -17.67 10.89 5.77
CA SER A 866 -17.73 11.51 7.10
C SER A 866 -17.99 13.01 7.08
N PHE A 867 -17.78 13.66 5.94
CA PHE A 867 -18.07 15.07 5.68
C PHE A 867 -19.43 15.27 5.00
N GLU A 868 -20.27 14.23 4.94
CA GLU A 868 -21.67 14.37 4.54
C GLU A 868 -22.42 15.32 5.47
N GLY A 869 -23.29 16.16 4.90
CA GLY A 869 -24.00 17.22 5.58
C GLY A 869 -23.30 18.59 5.52
N HIS A 870 -23.65 19.46 6.48
CA HIS A 870 -23.17 20.86 6.50
C HIS A 870 -21.78 21.08 7.12
N MET A 871 -21.11 20.03 7.62
CA MET A 871 -19.98 20.17 8.55
C MET A 871 -18.63 20.49 7.86
N GLY A 872 -17.88 21.45 8.43
CA GLY A 872 -16.42 21.42 8.55
C GLY A 872 -15.50 21.75 7.36
N GLY A 873 -15.94 21.60 6.10
CA GLY A 873 -15.05 21.66 4.92
C GLY A 873 -14.10 22.84 4.81
N ILE A 874 -14.65 24.06 4.94
CA ILE A 874 -13.88 25.30 4.81
C ILE A 874 -12.84 25.39 5.94
N HIS A 875 -13.21 25.03 7.17
CA HIS A 875 -12.27 25.03 8.29
C HIS A 875 -11.13 24.02 8.10
N THR A 876 -11.44 22.83 7.57
CA THR A 876 -10.42 21.82 7.25
C THR A 876 -9.50 22.29 6.12
N MET A 877 -10.04 22.93 5.08
CA MET A 877 -9.24 23.53 4.01
C MET A 877 -8.30 24.61 4.54
N VAL A 878 -8.84 25.57 5.30
CA VAL A 878 -8.08 26.66 5.92
C VAL A 878 -6.98 26.12 6.84
N SER A 879 -7.28 25.10 7.65
CA SER A 879 -6.27 24.48 8.51
C SER A 879 -5.14 23.83 7.71
N ARG A 880 -5.45 23.17 6.57
CA ARG A 880 -4.44 22.57 5.70
C ARG A 880 -3.57 23.63 5.00
N LEU A 881 -4.17 24.74 4.58
CA LEU A 881 -3.45 25.90 4.01
C LEU A 881 -2.51 26.54 5.04
N ASN A 882 -2.99 26.74 6.27
CA ASN A 882 -2.16 27.25 7.36
C ASN A 882 -1.01 26.30 7.71
N ASN A 883 -1.22 24.98 7.63
CA ASN A 883 -0.18 23.98 7.88
C ASN A 883 0.96 24.01 6.84
N ILE A 884 0.72 24.56 5.64
CA ILE A 884 1.76 24.76 4.61
C ILE A 884 2.29 26.20 4.55
N GLY A 885 2.07 26.98 5.63
CA GLY A 885 2.64 28.31 5.80
C GLY A 885 1.85 29.45 5.13
N ILE A 886 0.61 29.23 4.72
CA ILE A 886 -0.23 30.28 4.11
C ILE A 886 -0.99 31.04 5.20
N SER A 887 -0.76 32.35 5.25
CA SER A 887 -1.36 33.25 6.25
C SER A 887 -2.86 33.45 6.02
N ILE A 888 -3.62 33.49 7.12
CA ILE A 888 -5.04 33.82 7.10
C ILE A 888 -5.21 35.30 7.46
N VAL A 889 -5.80 36.06 6.56
CA VAL A 889 -6.11 37.47 6.71
C VAL A 889 -7.61 37.62 6.91
N GLN A 890 -8.02 38.43 7.90
CA GLN A 890 -9.41 38.86 7.99
C GLN A 890 -9.57 40.15 7.21
N ASP A 891 -10.64 40.23 6.43
CA ASP A 891 -11.00 41.41 5.64
C ASP A 891 -11.13 42.64 6.58
N SER A 892 -10.19 43.58 6.45
CA SER A 892 -9.91 44.67 7.39
C SER A 892 -10.73 45.94 7.14
N GLU A 893 -11.68 45.97 6.21
CA GLU A 893 -12.58 47.12 6.03
C GLU A 893 -13.75 47.21 7.05
N TYR A 894 -13.68 46.46 8.15
CA TYR A 894 -14.46 46.72 9.36
C TYR A 894 -13.65 47.31 10.51
N SER A 895 -12.53 47.96 10.18
CA SER A 895 -11.68 48.68 11.16
C SER A 895 -12.21 50.06 11.56
N ASN A 896 -13.11 50.69 10.80
CA ASN A 896 -13.56 52.08 11.04
C ASN A 896 -14.86 52.22 11.86
N LEU A 897 -15.06 51.31 12.83
CA LEU A 897 -15.97 51.49 13.97
C LEU A 897 -15.20 51.29 15.29
N LEU A 898 -13.93 51.71 15.30
CA LEU A 898 -13.01 51.67 16.44
C LEU A 898 -12.65 53.08 16.94
N GLU A 899 -13.64 53.87 17.33
CA GLU A 899 -13.44 55.01 18.24
C GLU A 899 -14.38 55.01 19.46
N SER A 900 -14.93 53.84 19.79
CA SER A 900 -15.32 53.57 21.16
C SER A 900 -14.91 52.14 21.51
N PHE A 901 -13.92 52.03 22.39
CA PHE A 901 -13.32 50.82 22.97
C PHE A 901 -12.14 50.18 22.21
N ALA A 902 -10.95 50.72 22.48
CA ALA A 902 -9.75 49.91 22.67
C ALA A 902 -9.26 50.13 24.13
N PRO A 903 -8.61 49.16 24.81
CA PRO A 903 -7.88 48.03 24.25
C PRO A 903 -8.40 46.66 24.76
N LEU A 904 -8.65 45.72 23.85
CA LEU A 904 -8.79 44.30 24.19
C LEU A 904 -8.03 43.45 23.17
N SER A 905 -6.72 43.41 23.38
CA SER A 905 -5.83 42.38 22.88
C SER A 905 -6.30 40.98 23.30
N LEU A 906 -6.28 40.03 22.35
CA LEU A 906 -6.07 38.58 22.56
C LEU A 906 -7.05 37.73 23.40
N ASN A 907 -8.13 38.26 23.97
CA ASN A 907 -8.98 37.48 24.91
C ASN A 907 -10.38 37.03 24.45
N ILE A 908 -10.83 37.29 23.22
CA ILE A 908 -12.17 36.85 22.75
C ILE A 908 -12.20 35.38 22.25
N PHE A 909 -11.05 34.69 22.21
CA PHE A 909 -11.02 33.23 22.01
C PHE A 909 -11.33 32.42 23.29
N ARG A 910 -11.62 33.09 24.42
CA ARG A 910 -12.15 32.43 25.62
C ARG A 910 -13.44 33.12 26.07
N THR A 911 -14.55 32.42 25.80
CA THR A 911 -15.87 32.49 26.45
C THR A 911 -17.00 33.29 25.76
N LYS A 912 -18.13 32.57 25.62
CA LYS A 912 -19.53 32.98 25.38
C LYS A 912 -20.04 33.20 23.94
N VAL A 913 -19.71 32.30 23.01
CA VAL A 913 -20.70 31.59 22.17
C VAL A 913 -20.19 30.15 22.03
N GLY A 914 -20.82 29.21 22.72
CA GLY A 914 -20.33 27.85 22.86
C GLY A 914 -20.56 27.00 21.61
N TYR A 915 -19.56 26.90 20.74
CA TYR A 915 -19.39 25.76 19.84
C TYR A 915 -18.37 24.80 20.45
N PRO A 916 -18.78 23.65 21.03
CA PRO A 916 -17.88 22.79 21.78
C PRO A 916 -17.34 21.66 20.90
N TRP A 917 -16.55 21.95 19.86
CA TRP A 917 -15.75 20.92 19.19
C TRP A 917 -14.49 21.53 18.56
N LEU A 918 -13.42 21.65 19.35
CA LEU A 918 -12.02 21.61 18.90
C LEU A 918 -11.09 21.48 20.13
N LEU A 919 -10.32 20.37 20.14
CA LEU A 919 -9.30 19.85 21.08
C LEU A 919 -9.72 18.67 22.00
N PRO A 920 -8.77 17.74 22.27
CA PRO A 920 -9.00 16.29 22.10
C PRO A 920 -9.36 15.58 23.40
N MET A 921 -10.43 14.77 23.41
CA MET A 921 -10.63 13.68 24.37
C MET A 921 -11.56 12.59 23.82
N GLN A 922 -11.20 11.34 24.09
CA GLN A 922 -11.89 10.11 23.68
C GLN A 922 -13.31 10.01 24.26
N GLU A 923 -14.33 9.87 23.40
CA GLU A 923 -15.63 9.26 23.75
C GLU A 923 -15.91 8.00 22.92
N ASN A 924 -16.46 6.96 23.57
CA ASN A 924 -16.86 5.66 23.00
C ASN A 924 -18.09 5.76 22.06
N SER A 925 -18.03 5.10 20.90
CA SER A 925 -18.97 5.14 19.77
C SER A 925 -20.37 4.59 20.05
N GLN A 926 -20.56 3.73 21.04
CA GLN A 926 -21.91 3.24 21.39
C GLN A 926 -22.75 4.33 22.07
N LEU A 927 -22.12 5.23 22.82
CA LEU A 927 -22.76 6.39 23.44
C LEU A 927 -23.01 7.50 22.42
N SER A 928 -22.12 7.69 21.44
CA SER A 928 -22.35 8.59 20.30
C SER A 928 -23.49 8.10 19.40
N TYR A 929 -23.58 6.79 19.16
CA TYR A 929 -24.66 6.16 18.38
C TYR A 929 -26.01 6.21 19.11
N LEU A 930 -26.03 6.00 20.43
CA LEU A 930 -27.22 6.17 21.27
C LEU A 930 -27.68 7.63 21.30
N ARG A 931 -26.76 8.58 21.46
CA ARG A 931 -27.04 10.03 21.46
C ARG A 931 -27.57 10.51 20.10
N LYS A 932 -26.99 10.04 18.99
CA LYS A 932 -27.46 10.32 17.62
C LYS A 932 -28.82 9.68 17.31
N SER A 933 -29.08 8.47 17.80
CA SER A 933 -30.37 7.78 17.60
C SER A 933 -31.50 8.43 18.41
N LEU A 934 -31.21 8.91 19.62
CA LEU A 934 -32.16 9.63 20.47
C LEU A 934 -32.40 11.07 19.99
N LEU A 935 -31.39 11.74 19.41
CA LEU A 935 -31.61 13.01 18.72
C LEU A 935 -32.47 12.84 17.46
N LYS A 936 -32.18 11.83 16.62
CA LYS A 936 -33.01 11.51 15.44
C LYS A 936 -34.44 11.15 15.83
N LEU A 937 -34.65 10.47 16.95
CA LEU A 937 -35.99 10.19 17.49
C LEU A 937 -36.70 11.48 17.95
N GLY A 938 -35.98 12.40 18.60
CA GLY A 938 -36.50 13.72 18.98
C GLY A 938 -36.89 14.58 17.77
N THR A 939 -36.02 14.65 16.75
CA THR A 939 -36.27 15.39 15.50
C THR A 939 -37.43 14.76 14.70
N PHE A 940 -37.50 13.43 14.63
CA PHE A 940 -38.62 12.71 13.99
C PHE A 940 -39.96 12.95 14.68
N LEU A 941 -39.98 13.07 16.00
CA LEU A 941 -41.18 13.39 16.78
C LEU A 941 -41.61 14.86 16.59
N ASP A 942 -40.66 15.79 16.55
CA ASP A 942 -40.94 17.22 16.27
C ASP A 942 -41.47 17.42 14.85
N GLU A 943 -40.86 16.79 13.84
CA GLU A 943 -41.26 16.97 12.43
C GLU A 943 -42.63 16.38 12.11
N ASN A 944 -43.01 15.25 12.74
CA ASN A 944 -44.24 14.52 12.36
C ASN A 944 -45.44 14.77 13.28
N PHE A 945 -45.22 15.22 14.52
CA PHE A 945 -46.30 15.40 15.50
C PHE A 945 -46.51 16.84 15.97
N SER A 946 -45.62 17.80 15.65
CA SER A 946 -45.82 19.21 16.01
C SER A 946 -46.95 19.89 15.22
N GLN A 947 -47.20 19.47 13.98
CA GLN A 947 -48.26 20.03 13.15
C GLN A 947 -49.64 19.37 13.35
N SER A 948 -49.71 18.21 14.00
CA SER A 948 -50.91 17.35 14.01
C SER A 948 -51.55 17.13 15.39
N LEU A 949 -50.96 17.65 16.49
CA LEU A 949 -51.45 17.42 17.85
C LEU A 949 -51.87 18.72 18.56
N GLY A 950 -53.09 18.75 19.09
CA GLY A 950 -53.60 19.87 19.90
C GLY A 950 -52.87 20.05 21.24
N LEU A 951 -52.95 21.27 21.79
CA LEU A 951 -52.19 21.79 22.95
C LEU A 951 -52.09 20.87 24.18
N THR A 952 -53.06 19.99 24.44
CA THR A 952 -53.04 19.07 25.58
C THR A 952 -52.09 17.88 25.41
N GLN A 953 -51.79 17.45 24.17
CA GLN A 953 -50.85 16.35 23.90
C GLN A 953 -49.37 16.80 23.88
N PHE A 954 -49.13 18.08 23.59
CA PHE A 954 -47.79 18.71 23.64
C PHE A 954 -47.16 18.55 25.04
N SER A 955 -47.96 18.70 26.11
CA SER A 955 -47.50 18.56 27.51
C SER A 955 -46.98 17.17 27.90
N LYS A 956 -47.33 16.10 27.15
CA LYS A 956 -46.83 14.74 27.38
C LYS A 956 -45.54 14.45 26.61
N LEU A 957 -45.37 15.05 25.43
CA LEU A 957 -44.13 15.02 24.65
C LEU A 957 -43.01 15.80 25.34
N GLU A 958 -43.32 16.96 25.95
CA GLU A 958 -42.36 17.71 26.77
C GLU A 958 -41.86 16.88 27.97
N LYS A 959 -42.76 16.14 28.65
CA LYS A 959 -42.40 15.27 29.78
C LYS A 959 -41.53 14.09 29.36
N LEU A 960 -41.76 13.53 28.16
CA LEU A 960 -40.92 12.48 27.58
C LEU A 960 -39.53 13.01 27.20
N ARG A 961 -39.47 14.22 26.63
CA ARG A 961 -38.21 14.92 26.29
C ARG A 961 -37.36 15.17 27.54
N VAL A 962 -37.94 15.73 28.60
CA VAL A 962 -37.25 16.00 29.88
C VAL A 962 -36.75 14.69 30.53
N TRP A 963 -37.53 13.61 30.44
CA TRP A 963 -37.15 12.31 30.99
C TRP A 963 -36.02 11.62 30.19
N ILE A 964 -36.04 11.69 28.85
CA ILE A 964 -34.97 11.16 27.98
C ILE A 964 -33.66 11.92 28.22
N VAL A 965 -33.70 13.25 28.30
CA VAL A 965 -32.53 14.09 28.56
C VAL A 965 -31.97 13.83 29.97
N SER A 966 -32.82 13.76 31.00
CA SER A 966 -32.44 13.46 32.39
C SER A 966 -31.72 12.10 32.54
N LYS A 967 -32.08 11.10 31.74
CA LYS A 967 -31.39 9.80 31.75
C LYS A 967 -30.11 9.78 30.90
N MET A 968 -29.98 10.64 29.88
CA MET A 968 -28.75 10.76 29.09
C MET A 968 -27.57 11.32 29.91
N ASP A 969 -27.81 12.25 30.84
CA ASP A 969 -26.76 12.79 31.72
C ASP A 969 -26.28 11.75 32.76
N SER A 970 -27.15 10.85 33.23
CA SER A 970 -26.75 9.76 34.12
C SER A 970 -25.84 8.71 33.46
N ILE A 971 -25.82 8.64 32.12
CA ILE A 971 -24.91 7.75 31.35
C ILE A 971 -23.52 8.42 31.17
N GLN A 972 -23.40 9.74 31.31
CA GLN A 972 -22.10 10.43 31.28
C GLN A 972 -21.28 10.27 32.57
N LEU A 973 -21.90 10.05 33.73
CA LEU A 973 -21.18 9.92 35.01
C LEU A 973 -20.58 8.52 35.25
N GLU A 974 -21.06 7.47 34.57
CA GLU A 974 -20.60 6.09 34.77
C GLU A 974 -19.46 5.62 33.84
N ARG A 975 -18.77 6.53 33.15
CA ARG A 975 -17.54 6.17 32.44
C ARG A 975 -16.30 6.06 33.33
N SER A 976 -16.33 6.61 34.54
CA SER A 976 -15.25 6.36 35.52
C SER A 976 -15.29 4.95 36.12
N ILE A 977 -16.39 4.21 35.93
CA ILE A 977 -16.55 2.82 36.39
C ILE A 977 -16.43 1.79 35.24
N ILE A 978 -16.85 2.12 34.00
CA ILE A 978 -16.72 1.20 32.85
C ILE A 978 -15.26 1.01 32.40
N GLY A 979 -14.38 1.99 32.66
CA GLY A 979 -12.93 1.84 32.49
C GLY A 979 -12.30 0.75 33.37
N LYS A 980 -12.99 0.33 34.45
CA LYS A 980 -12.52 -0.74 35.36
C LYS A 980 -13.19 -2.11 35.13
N LEU A 981 -14.14 -2.25 34.18
CA LEU A 981 -14.97 -3.45 34.01
C LEU A 981 -14.95 -4.11 32.62
N TYR A 982 -13.93 -3.89 31.79
CA TYR A 982 -13.57 -4.84 30.72
C TYR A 982 -12.24 -5.53 31.01
N TRP A 983 -12.23 -6.24 32.14
CA TRP A 983 -11.44 -7.46 32.29
C TRP A 983 -12.31 -8.73 32.21
N LYS A 984 -13.64 -8.65 31.98
CA LYS A 984 -14.53 -9.80 31.78
C LYS A 984 -15.76 -9.50 30.88
N GLY A 985 -15.80 -10.07 29.68
CA GLY A 985 -17.02 -10.54 28.97
C GLY A 985 -18.18 -9.59 28.60
N GLY A 986 -18.18 -9.11 27.35
CA GLY A 986 -19.27 -8.98 26.33
C GLY A 986 -20.76 -8.81 26.66
N TRP A 987 -21.30 -9.55 27.63
CA TRP A 987 -22.69 -10.02 27.56
C TRP A 987 -23.72 -9.05 28.18
N ARG A 988 -23.31 -8.14 29.08
CA ARG A 988 -24.24 -7.28 29.86
C ARG A 988 -24.68 -5.98 29.17
N ILE A 989 -23.94 -5.45 28.19
CA ILE A 989 -24.29 -4.19 27.49
C ILE A 989 -25.43 -4.40 26.48
N LYS A 990 -25.45 -5.53 25.77
CA LYS A 990 -26.54 -5.88 24.84
C LYS A 990 -27.89 -6.09 25.55
N HIS A 991 -27.88 -6.49 26.82
CA HIS A 991 -29.10 -6.74 27.59
C HIS A 991 -29.77 -5.41 28.05
N ALA A 992 -28.97 -4.43 28.48
CA ALA A 992 -29.47 -3.11 28.85
C ALA A 992 -30.05 -2.34 27.65
N ILE A 993 -29.42 -2.43 26.47
CA ILE A 993 -29.91 -1.80 25.23
C ILE A 993 -31.22 -2.45 24.76
N LYS A 994 -31.36 -3.77 24.88
CA LYS A 994 -32.63 -4.47 24.56
C LYS A 994 -33.79 -4.04 25.47
N ILE A 995 -33.58 -3.92 26.78
CA ILE A 995 -34.62 -3.48 27.73
C ILE A 995 -35.05 -2.02 27.44
N PHE A 996 -34.11 -1.17 27.04
CA PHE A 996 -34.38 0.23 26.70
C PHE A 996 -35.22 0.36 25.42
N ILE A 997 -34.86 -0.36 24.35
CA ILE A 997 -35.62 -0.39 23.08
C ILE A 997 -37.02 -0.97 23.29
N TYR A 998 -37.16 -2.03 24.11
CA TYR A 998 -38.46 -2.66 24.39
C TYR A 998 -39.44 -1.71 25.08
N ARG A 999 -38.97 -0.86 25.99
CA ARG A 999 -39.79 0.15 26.68
C ARG A 999 -40.21 1.32 25.77
N ILE A 1000 -39.37 1.70 24.81
CA ILE A 1000 -39.70 2.71 23.80
C ILE A 1000 -40.81 2.17 22.89
N ILE A 1001 -40.69 0.94 22.40
CA ILE A 1001 -41.72 0.30 21.55
C ILE A 1001 -43.06 0.18 22.28
N HIS A 1002 -43.06 -0.25 23.55
CA HIS A 1002 -44.29 -0.39 24.32
C HIS A 1002 -45.00 0.95 24.57
N PHE A 1003 -44.23 2.03 24.78
CA PHE A 1003 -44.75 3.39 24.92
C PHE A 1003 -45.42 3.89 23.62
N PHE A 1004 -44.83 3.60 22.45
CA PHE A 1004 -45.42 3.93 21.15
C PHE A 1004 -46.69 3.10 20.85
N MET A 1005 -46.69 1.81 21.20
CA MET A 1005 -47.86 0.93 21.00
C MET A 1005 -49.08 1.34 21.84
N ASP A 1006 -48.87 1.90 23.03
CA ASP A 1006 -49.96 2.46 23.86
C ASP A 1006 -50.49 3.80 23.31
N MET A 1007 -49.69 4.58 22.59
CA MET A 1007 -50.15 5.79 21.91
C MET A 1007 -50.96 5.51 20.63
N THR A 1008 -50.72 4.40 19.93
CA THR A 1008 -51.34 4.08 18.62
C THR A 1008 -52.69 3.35 18.69
N LYS A 1009 -53.38 3.31 19.83
CA LYS A 1009 -54.77 2.80 19.91
C LYS A 1009 -55.82 3.68 19.23
N SER A 1010 -55.42 4.76 18.56
CA SER A 1010 -56.26 5.60 17.69
C SER A 1010 -55.95 5.34 16.21
N LYS A 1011 -57.00 5.12 15.40
CA LYS A 1011 -57.06 4.26 14.21
C LYS A 1011 -56.32 4.67 12.92
N ASN A 1012 -55.31 5.55 12.91
CA ASN A 1012 -54.79 6.10 11.62
C ASN A 1012 -53.27 6.19 11.39
N VAL A 1013 -52.43 5.34 12.00
CA VAL A 1013 -51.02 5.17 11.58
C VAL A 1013 -50.63 3.71 11.79
N ASN A 1014 -50.89 2.84 10.81
CA ASN A 1014 -50.57 1.41 10.95
C ASN A 1014 -50.01 0.77 9.68
N LYS A 1015 -49.45 1.57 8.77
CA LYS A 1015 -48.83 1.04 7.55
C LYS A 1015 -47.42 1.58 7.25
N HIS A 1016 -46.86 2.41 8.12
CA HIS A 1016 -45.50 2.99 8.01
C HIS A 1016 -44.68 3.01 9.32
N LEU A 1017 -45.22 2.43 10.41
CA LEU A 1017 -44.44 1.95 11.56
C LEU A 1017 -44.07 0.49 11.30
#